data_AF-A0A0P1B9Y4-F1
#
_entry.id   AF-A0A0P1B9Y4-F1
#
_cell.length_a   1.000
_cell.length_b   1.000
_cell.length_c   1.000
_cell.angle_alpha   90.00
_cell.angle_beta   90.00
_cell.angle_gamma   90.00
#
_symmetry.space_group_name_H-M   'P 1'
#
loop_
_entity.id
_entity.type
_entity.pdbx_description
1 polymer ?
#
loop_
_entity_poly.entity_id
_entity_poly.type
_entity_poly.pdbx_seq_one_letter_code
_entity_poly.pdbx_strand_id
1 'polypeptide(L)'
;MPSSKEKQAAWIAANRDYLIRRLNADSHRPYFPQHADGSVAKELGEMTYEEVARRLLQLTYLSGRGWIDSSWRLLMGDWLRRTEERFVKVDPGTSAPKTSVIQSYIELDEGTPALDRFFDAYLRAKKAILAAEDVSLFIEMCRRRGTKPVPFIPVLDSDLKTWFKKDSLWQSEDLDAVVDRDPQRVFILQGPVAARHSTKANVPIKEMLGDVEQGLITRTLKRYYDGDESKVPSVDYLGPQPPALNTAALLKQHDIKATQGADGRSMTYQLGSSLPPSDDWLELLAGRSAGWFRALLRSVSIVQGKSYADNPISRILAPRKNQQVEITMDPVSGRPLGLIARGAARSYGPHDPSFKSVEVSRDADLIKVLIFEQVKGKGVPLELQFRYVPSQAFAPIHEIMTGRNERIKTMYRGVWGLAPRAASQAAQEVYTSEPQLLDAQLVSTFCRVVGLNNTAYHEQVSAPLDAAIIIGWAPIMEAAMSVDADLLRLVHLSNSFKRHSGADVLRIGEKYTSSAYVNSIRITPTGKSVSVLGTVSLQDKATGTLHPIVDVESSFFFRGAFTDFGTTFEKSEERYIVEIKSASDAAVLQSKEWFTWTGTTPLKAGLKLELHVKSDVKFGNDASSFQEVDVEGGAYIRDIVDGKLISVGGIEYIAEGKSYGNPVVEYIKRLGGSTLGPVPLEGGGYSLLVGAESSTFVAPATNAPYSAASGDYNPIHINPYFSDFAGLPGTITHGMHSSAAVRRITEEVAAEGHPERFRSYSANFTGMVLPGDTLEVSLRHIAMHDGRKIVKVSAVNQRGESVLEGEAMIDQPPTVYTFTGQGSQAVGMGMDLYDSSPVAKQIWDRAERHLQTTMGISVLDIVRHNPKSHTCHFGGVAGARIRSQFMGMSFEGPEGISRPLFPEITNTSTSYTFDSPDGLLFMTSFAQISIVLVEVCAFNDMKSRGLIDPEAPFAGHSLGEYGSLAAGGCLSIEDLCDVCLRRGLTMERAVARDEHGRTDYGLMAVAPARIGLTDELFAHIVGEIDGFNGSFVQAINYNVATLQTVVAGNLKGLQTLTHTLNGIAAALK
;
A
#
# COMPACT_ATOMS: atom_id res chain seq x y z
N MET A 1 -46.77 42.20 -17.15
CA MET A 1 -45.99 42.81 -16.05
C MET A 1 -45.12 43.92 -16.62
N PRO A 2 -44.90 45.04 -15.92
CA PRO A 2 -44.02 46.10 -16.37
C PRO A 2 -42.59 45.58 -16.59
N SER A 3 -41.89 46.08 -17.61
CA SER A 3 -40.58 45.57 -18.04
C SER A 3 -39.38 46.01 -17.20
N SER A 4 -39.55 46.81 -16.14
CA SER A 4 -38.48 47.16 -15.18
C SER A 4 -38.83 46.73 -13.75
N LYS A 5 -37.83 46.23 -13.00
CA LYS A 5 -37.97 45.81 -11.59
C LYS A 5 -38.55 46.92 -10.70
N GLU A 6 -38.20 48.18 -10.99
CA GLU A 6 -38.71 49.36 -10.29
C GLU A 6 -40.22 49.56 -10.47
N LYS A 7 -40.72 49.44 -11.71
CA LYS A 7 -42.16 49.54 -11.99
C LYS A 7 -42.94 48.37 -11.37
N GLN A 8 -42.33 47.19 -11.30
CA GLN A 8 -42.92 46.04 -10.62
C GLN A 8 -43.03 46.29 -9.10
N ALA A 9 -41.97 46.78 -8.46
CA ALA A 9 -41.99 47.11 -7.04
C ALA A 9 -43.06 48.17 -6.69
N ALA A 10 -43.14 49.24 -7.49
CA ALA A 10 -44.16 50.28 -7.32
C ALA A 10 -45.60 49.74 -7.49
N TRP A 11 -45.82 48.85 -8.46
CA TRP A 11 -47.13 48.23 -8.66
C TRP A 11 -47.51 47.27 -7.51
N ILE A 12 -46.56 46.48 -7.02
CA ILE A 12 -46.76 45.58 -5.87
C ILE A 12 -47.14 46.40 -4.63
N ALA A 13 -46.46 47.52 -4.37
CA ALA A 13 -46.78 48.40 -3.25
C ALA A 13 -48.22 48.97 -3.37
N ALA A 14 -48.61 49.46 -4.55
CA ALA A 14 -49.94 50.02 -4.78
C ALA A 14 -51.09 48.98 -4.72
N ASN A 15 -50.80 47.69 -4.94
CA ASN A 15 -51.80 46.61 -5.00
C ASN A 15 -51.62 45.57 -3.88
N ARG A 16 -50.93 45.93 -2.79
CA ARG A 16 -50.55 44.99 -1.72
C ARG A 16 -51.75 44.25 -1.13
N ASP A 17 -52.79 44.96 -0.71
CA ASP A 17 -53.99 44.37 -0.07
C ASP A 17 -54.74 43.44 -1.03
N TYR A 18 -54.77 43.79 -2.32
CA TYR A 18 -55.31 42.93 -3.37
C TYR A 18 -54.51 41.62 -3.48
N LEU A 19 -53.18 41.70 -3.55
CA LEU A 19 -52.31 40.54 -3.67
C LEU A 19 -52.44 39.62 -2.45
N ILE A 20 -52.37 40.16 -1.23
CA ILE A 20 -52.52 39.40 0.01
C ILE A 20 -53.83 38.62 0.02
N ARG A 21 -54.95 39.29 -0.30
CA ARG A 21 -56.26 38.66 -0.36
C ARG A 21 -56.31 37.51 -1.40
N ARG A 22 -55.77 37.72 -2.60
CA ARG A 22 -55.75 36.68 -3.65
C ARG A 22 -54.83 35.51 -3.31
N LEU A 23 -53.68 35.77 -2.71
CA LEU A 23 -52.74 34.73 -2.29
C LEU A 23 -53.35 33.84 -1.20
N ASN A 24 -54.02 34.41 -0.20
CA ASN A 24 -54.64 33.62 0.85
C ASN A 24 -55.91 32.89 0.37
N ALA A 25 -56.67 33.46 -0.57
CA ALA A 25 -57.90 32.86 -1.07
C ALA A 25 -57.68 31.74 -2.10
N ASP A 26 -56.79 31.94 -3.08
CA ASP A 26 -56.79 31.12 -4.31
C ASP A 26 -55.42 30.51 -4.65
N SER A 27 -54.35 30.81 -3.91
CA SER A 27 -52.99 30.38 -4.26
C SER A 27 -52.58 29.12 -3.51
N HIS A 28 -51.82 28.25 -4.20
CA HIS A 28 -51.03 27.16 -3.59
C HIS A 28 -50.01 27.64 -2.54
N ARG A 29 -49.60 28.91 -2.60
CA ARG A 29 -48.70 29.56 -1.65
C ARG A 29 -49.43 30.74 -1.00
N PRO A 30 -49.88 30.62 0.26
CA PRO A 30 -50.49 31.74 0.97
C PRO A 30 -49.46 32.82 1.29
N TYR A 31 -49.95 34.01 1.63
CA TYR A 31 -49.13 35.04 2.26
C TYR A 31 -48.78 34.60 3.68
N PHE A 32 -47.49 34.67 4.04
CA PHE A 32 -47.01 34.12 5.30
C PHE A 32 -47.45 34.92 6.52
N PRO A 33 -47.28 36.27 6.57
CA PRO A 33 -47.56 37.03 7.78
C PRO A 33 -48.99 36.96 8.28
N GLN A 34 -49.17 36.50 9.53
CA GLN A 34 -50.46 36.29 10.17
C GLN A 34 -50.32 36.37 11.70
N HIS A 35 -51.22 37.09 12.37
CA HIS A 35 -51.26 37.14 13.83
C HIS A 35 -51.86 35.86 14.42
N ALA A 36 -51.64 35.63 15.71
CA ALA A 36 -52.13 34.44 16.42
C ALA A 36 -53.67 34.29 16.39
N ASP A 37 -54.41 35.40 16.23
CA ASP A 37 -55.88 35.41 16.11
C ASP A 37 -56.38 35.06 14.69
N GLY A 38 -55.46 34.82 13.75
CA GLY A 38 -55.75 34.51 12.35
C GLY A 38 -55.87 35.73 11.44
N SER A 39 -55.83 36.96 11.98
CA SER A 39 -55.82 38.18 11.17
C SER A 39 -54.50 38.34 10.40
N VAL A 40 -54.56 38.95 9.22
CA VAL A 40 -53.39 39.07 8.34
C VAL A 40 -52.54 40.28 8.75
N ALA A 41 -51.27 40.03 9.07
CA ALA A 41 -50.29 41.09 9.31
C ALA A 41 -49.90 41.74 7.98
N LYS A 42 -49.70 43.06 7.93
CA LYS A 42 -49.33 43.74 6.69
C LYS A 42 -47.90 43.44 6.27
N GLU A 43 -47.02 43.27 7.24
CA GLU A 43 -45.60 42.95 7.05
C GLU A 43 -45.10 41.92 8.06
N LEU A 44 -44.02 41.20 7.72
CA LEU A 44 -43.41 40.21 8.62
C LEU A 44 -42.93 40.81 9.95
N GLY A 45 -42.52 42.09 9.94
CA GLY A 45 -42.07 42.81 11.14
C GLY A 45 -43.16 43.10 12.17
N GLU A 46 -44.44 42.92 11.82
CA GLU A 46 -45.58 43.10 12.74
C GLU A 46 -45.87 41.83 13.56
N MET A 47 -45.29 40.69 13.20
CA MET A 47 -45.47 39.43 13.93
C MET A 47 -44.54 39.34 15.13
N THR A 48 -44.89 38.51 16.11
CA THR A 48 -43.98 38.07 17.17
C THR A 48 -43.12 36.86 16.74
N TYR A 49 -42.05 36.58 17.48
CA TYR A 49 -41.21 35.40 17.20
C TYR A 49 -41.98 34.09 17.35
N GLU A 50 -42.92 34.03 18.30
CA GLU A 50 -43.84 32.89 18.48
C GLU A 50 -44.81 32.77 17.32
N GLU A 51 -45.40 33.86 16.85
CA GLU A 51 -46.31 33.84 15.69
C GLU A 51 -45.60 33.32 14.43
N VAL A 52 -44.35 33.73 14.17
CA VAL A 52 -43.57 33.22 13.05
C VAL A 52 -43.32 31.72 13.18
N ALA A 53 -42.93 31.24 14.37
CA ALA A 53 -42.68 29.81 14.59
C ALA A 53 -43.99 28.99 14.45
N ARG A 54 -45.10 29.43 15.04
CA ARG A 54 -46.37 28.71 14.94
C ARG A 54 -46.92 28.70 13.51
N ARG A 55 -46.78 29.82 12.79
CA ARG A 55 -47.18 29.93 11.38
C ARG A 55 -46.31 29.07 10.46
N LEU A 56 -45.00 29.03 10.71
CA LEU A 56 -44.09 28.15 9.99
C LEU A 56 -44.51 26.70 10.19
N LEU A 57 -44.72 26.26 11.44
CA LEU A 57 -45.16 24.90 11.75
C LEU A 57 -46.47 24.57 11.02
N GLN A 58 -47.46 25.46 11.09
CA GLN A 58 -48.77 25.26 10.44
C GLN A 58 -48.66 25.00 8.94
N LEU A 59 -47.71 25.64 8.24
CA LEU A 59 -47.58 25.56 6.79
C LEU A 59 -46.58 24.49 6.32
N THR A 60 -45.75 23.97 7.21
CA THR A 60 -44.68 23.02 6.85
C THR A 60 -44.79 21.66 7.54
N TYR A 61 -45.70 21.50 8.50
CA TYR A 61 -45.88 20.30 9.31
C TYR A 61 -47.34 19.82 9.26
N LEU A 62 -47.53 18.52 9.02
CA LEU A 62 -48.83 17.87 8.99
C LEU A 62 -49.03 17.02 10.23
N SER A 63 -50.08 17.30 11.00
CA SER A 63 -50.44 16.53 12.19
C SER A 63 -50.63 15.05 11.84
N GLY A 64 -49.85 14.17 12.48
CA GLY A 64 -49.88 12.72 12.26
C GLY A 64 -48.95 12.17 11.17
N ARG A 65 -48.40 13.03 10.28
CA ARG A 65 -47.40 12.65 9.25
C ARG A 65 -46.02 13.25 9.52
N GLY A 66 -45.97 14.40 10.19
CA GLY A 66 -44.73 15.11 10.50
C GLY A 66 -44.41 16.22 9.49
N TRP A 67 -43.13 16.57 9.39
CA TRP A 67 -42.64 17.58 8.44
C TRP A 67 -42.86 17.12 7.00
N ILE A 68 -43.40 18.01 6.16
CA ILE A 68 -43.59 17.73 4.72
C ILE A 68 -42.23 17.53 4.03
N ASP A 69 -41.21 18.28 4.44
CA ASP A 69 -39.83 18.16 3.99
C ASP A 69 -38.87 18.42 5.15
N SER A 70 -37.81 17.61 5.27
CA SER A 70 -36.85 17.68 6.37
C SER A 70 -36.08 19.00 6.40
N SER A 71 -35.93 19.68 5.26
CA SER A 71 -35.26 20.99 5.20
C SER A 71 -36.07 22.10 5.89
N TRP A 72 -37.40 21.97 6.00
CA TRP A 72 -38.22 22.92 6.75
C TRP A 72 -38.13 22.71 8.26
N ARG A 73 -37.83 21.49 8.71
CA ARG A 73 -37.44 21.23 10.10
C ARG A 73 -36.16 21.96 10.46
N LEU A 74 -35.18 21.99 9.56
CA LEU A 74 -33.96 22.78 9.73
C LEU A 74 -34.26 24.28 9.76
N LEU A 75 -35.12 24.77 8.86
CA LEU A 75 -35.56 26.17 8.85
C LEU A 75 -36.22 26.58 10.18
N MET A 76 -37.09 25.74 10.73
CA MET A 76 -37.69 25.95 12.06
C MET A 76 -36.62 25.95 13.14
N GLY A 77 -35.74 24.96 13.14
CA GLY A 77 -34.65 24.83 14.10
C GLY A 77 -33.78 26.08 14.14
N ASP A 78 -33.35 26.56 12.98
CA ASP A 78 -32.56 27.80 12.86
C ASP A 78 -33.33 29.03 13.33
N TRP A 79 -34.62 29.13 13.02
CA TRP A 79 -35.46 30.22 13.50
C TRP A 79 -35.59 30.23 15.03
N LEU A 80 -35.76 29.06 15.63
CA LEU A 80 -35.78 28.93 17.09
C LEU A 80 -34.42 29.26 17.69
N ARG A 81 -33.29 28.75 17.15
CA ARG A 81 -31.94 29.14 17.61
C ARG A 81 -31.74 30.65 17.56
N ARG A 82 -32.16 31.30 16.47
CA ARG A 82 -32.12 32.75 16.35
C ARG A 82 -32.96 33.45 17.42
N THR A 83 -34.14 32.91 17.71
CA THR A 83 -35.00 33.41 18.78
C THR A 83 -34.29 33.31 20.13
N GLU A 84 -33.58 32.21 20.42
CA GLU A 84 -32.79 32.09 21.66
C GLU A 84 -31.67 33.12 21.75
N GLU A 85 -30.88 33.28 20.68
CA GLU A 85 -29.80 34.27 20.62
C GLU A 85 -30.30 35.69 20.93
N ARG A 86 -31.53 36.01 20.52
CA ARG A 86 -32.13 37.33 20.74
C ARG A 86 -32.58 37.54 22.19
N PHE A 87 -33.12 36.50 22.84
CA PHE A 87 -33.77 36.64 24.15
C PHE A 87 -32.98 36.05 25.32
N VAL A 88 -31.86 35.38 25.06
CA VAL A 88 -30.95 34.91 26.11
C VAL A 88 -30.40 36.10 26.88
N LYS A 89 -30.55 36.07 28.21
CA LYS A 89 -29.83 36.99 29.10
C LYS A 89 -28.50 36.32 29.44
N VAL A 90 -27.40 36.95 29.05
CA VAL A 90 -26.06 36.59 29.56
C VAL A 90 -25.85 37.45 30.80
N ASP A 91 -25.76 36.83 31.98
CA ASP A 91 -25.40 37.55 33.20
C ASP A 91 -23.96 38.07 33.07
N PRO A 92 -23.67 39.37 33.32
CA PRO A 92 -22.34 39.95 33.11
C PRO A 92 -21.20 39.40 34.00
N GLY A 93 -21.37 38.26 34.65
CA GLY A 93 -20.38 37.64 35.55
C GLY A 93 -20.29 36.11 35.48
N THR A 94 -21.12 35.44 34.67
CA THR A 94 -21.06 33.99 34.47
C THR A 94 -20.56 33.69 33.06
N SER A 95 -19.30 33.26 32.96
CA SER A 95 -18.64 32.85 31.70
C SER A 95 -19.09 31.46 31.20
N ALA A 96 -20.15 30.89 31.75
CA ALA A 96 -20.67 29.59 31.32
C ALA A 96 -21.63 29.77 30.13
N PRO A 97 -21.37 29.14 28.97
CA PRO A 97 -22.28 29.21 27.83
C PRO A 97 -23.62 28.56 28.16
N LYS A 98 -24.73 29.27 27.94
CA LYS A 98 -26.07 28.71 28.11
C LYS A 98 -26.35 27.72 26.99
N THR A 99 -26.63 26.46 27.33
CA THR A 99 -27.03 25.44 26.36
C THR A 99 -28.40 25.77 25.75
N SER A 100 -28.55 25.55 24.44
CA SER A 100 -29.82 25.69 23.71
C SER A 100 -30.96 24.86 24.32
N VAL A 101 -32.20 25.34 24.26
CA VAL A 101 -33.38 24.57 24.66
C VAL A 101 -33.66 23.42 23.69
N ILE A 102 -33.35 23.60 22.40
CA ILE A 102 -33.44 22.54 21.37
C ILE A 102 -32.03 22.04 21.07
N GLN A 103 -31.65 20.86 21.56
CA GLN A 103 -30.30 20.31 21.33
C GLN A 103 -30.19 19.67 19.95
N SER A 104 -31.22 18.92 19.55
CA SER A 104 -31.34 18.30 18.24
C SER A 104 -32.63 18.75 17.57
N TYR A 105 -32.58 19.02 16.26
CA TYR A 105 -33.78 19.36 15.51
C TYR A 105 -34.76 18.17 15.37
N ILE A 106 -34.36 16.94 15.73
CA ILE A 106 -35.27 15.80 15.86
C ILE A 106 -36.36 16.07 16.91
N GLU A 107 -36.05 16.85 17.95
CA GLU A 107 -37.04 17.22 18.98
C GLU A 107 -38.24 17.99 18.40
N LEU A 108 -38.06 18.65 17.25
CA LEU A 108 -39.12 19.36 16.55
C LEU A 108 -40.09 18.42 15.80
N ASP A 109 -39.83 17.12 15.76
CA ASP A 109 -40.76 16.13 15.20
C ASP A 109 -42.03 15.99 16.07
N GLU A 110 -41.95 16.37 17.36
CA GLU A 110 -43.11 16.45 18.25
C GLU A 110 -44.12 17.54 17.83
N GLY A 111 -43.69 18.54 17.05
CA GLY A 111 -44.54 19.64 16.59
C GLY A 111 -44.85 20.64 17.70
N THR A 112 -46.14 20.86 17.99
CA THR A 112 -46.61 21.91 18.92
C THR A 112 -46.01 21.80 20.33
N PRO A 113 -45.93 20.62 20.98
CA PRO A 113 -45.32 20.47 22.30
C PRO A 113 -43.87 20.95 22.39
N ALA A 114 -43.07 20.77 21.32
CA ALA A 114 -41.69 21.26 21.29
C ALA A 114 -41.63 22.80 21.26
N LEU A 115 -42.53 23.44 20.50
CA LEU A 115 -42.65 24.89 20.48
C LEU A 115 -43.13 25.45 21.82
N ASP A 116 -44.09 24.79 22.47
CA ASP A 116 -44.60 25.23 23.77
C ASP A 116 -43.49 25.23 24.82
N ARG A 117 -42.73 24.13 24.94
CA ARG A 117 -41.55 24.06 25.82
C ARG A 117 -40.53 25.15 25.53
N PHE A 118 -40.26 25.41 24.24
CA PHE A 118 -39.33 26.44 23.82
C PHE A 118 -39.78 27.85 24.23
N PHE A 119 -41.01 28.23 23.91
CA PHE A 119 -41.49 29.58 24.19
C PHE A 119 -41.83 29.80 25.67
N ASP A 120 -42.09 28.74 26.44
CA ASP A 120 -42.18 28.82 27.91
C ASP A 120 -40.83 29.18 28.55
N ALA A 121 -39.71 28.76 27.96
CA ALA A 121 -38.37 29.19 28.38
C ALA A 121 -38.04 30.64 27.97
N TYR A 122 -38.67 31.17 26.92
CA TYR A 122 -38.43 32.51 26.37
C TYR A 122 -39.70 33.36 26.29
N LEU A 123 -40.37 33.59 27.43
CA LEU A 123 -41.65 34.31 27.51
C LEU A 123 -41.68 35.69 26.83
N ARG A 124 -40.54 36.38 26.72
CA ARG A 124 -40.45 37.66 26.00
C ARG A 124 -40.65 37.50 24.48
N ALA A 125 -40.23 36.38 23.91
CA ALA A 125 -40.39 36.08 22.48
C ALA A 125 -41.87 35.94 22.07
N LYS A 126 -42.77 35.62 23.03
CA LYS A 126 -44.22 35.57 22.83
C LYS A 126 -44.85 36.95 22.54
N LYS A 127 -44.23 38.04 23.05
CA LYS A 127 -44.79 39.41 23.00
C LYS A 127 -43.97 40.38 22.17
N ALA A 128 -42.70 40.08 21.91
CA ALA A 128 -41.82 40.95 21.16
C ALA A 128 -42.05 40.77 19.65
N ILE A 129 -42.29 41.88 18.96
CA ILE A 129 -42.29 41.91 17.48
C ILE A 129 -40.88 41.68 16.94
N LEU A 130 -40.79 41.22 15.69
CA LEU A 130 -39.50 40.93 15.06
C LEU A 130 -38.62 42.20 14.93
N ALA A 131 -37.35 42.07 15.31
CA ALA A 131 -36.34 43.07 14.97
C ALA A 131 -36.11 43.11 13.45
N ALA A 132 -35.82 44.29 12.89
CA ALA A 132 -35.60 44.47 11.44
C ALA A 132 -34.49 43.55 10.86
N GLU A 133 -33.45 43.31 11.65
CA GLU A 133 -32.38 42.34 11.34
C GLU A 133 -32.92 40.91 11.19
N ASP A 134 -33.85 40.52 12.06
CA ASP A 134 -34.39 39.16 12.10
C ASP A 134 -35.45 38.94 11.02
N VAL A 135 -36.18 40.00 10.62
CA VAL A 135 -37.02 40.01 9.41
C VAL A 135 -36.17 39.70 8.17
N SER A 136 -35.05 40.41 8.02
CA SER A 136 -34.14 40.23 6.87
C SER A 136 -33.53 38.83 6.89
N LEU A 137 -33.09 38.36 8.06
CA LEU A 137 -32.52 37.03 8.24
C LEU A 137 -33.53 35.92 7.91
N PHE A 138 -34.78 36.02 8.37
CA PHE A 138 -35.81 35.01 8.07
C PHE A 138 -36.10 34.91 6.56
N ILE A 139 -36.18 36.06 5.86
CA ILE A 139 -36.36 36.08 4.41
C ILE A 139 -35.17 35.39 3.70
N GLU A 140 -33.94 35.66 4.14
CA GLU A 140 -32.75 35.00 3.59
C GLU A 140 -32.71 33.50 3.92
N MET A 141 -33.15 33.09 5.11
CA MET A 141 -33.33 31.67 5.44
C MET A 141 -34.32 30.98 4.49
N CYS A 142 -35.42 31.66 4.12
CA CYS A 142 -36.38 31.18 3.13
C CYS A 142 -35.80 31.09 1.70
N ARG A 143 -34.70 31.81 1.41
CA ARG A 143 -34.00 31.80 0.10
C ARG A 143 -32.84 30.80 0.03
N ARG A 144 -32.48 30.14 1.13
CA ARG A 144 -31.27 29.31 1.25
C ARG A 144 -31.21 28.22 0.16
N ARG A 145 -30.01 27.98 -0.38
CA ARG A 145 -29.79 26.86 -1.32
C ARG A 145 -29.76 25.54 -0.58
N GLY A 146 -30.25 24.47 -1.20
CA GLY A 146 -30.33 23.14 -0.59
C GLY A 146 -31.53 22.93 0.32
N THR A 147 -32.43 23.91 0.46
CA THR A 147 -33.73 23.76 1.13
C THR A 147 -34.85 23.72 0.10
N LYS A 148 -35.91 22.96 0.39
CA LYS A 148 -37.13 22.99 -0.43
C LYS A 148 -37.72 24.41 -0.37
N PRO A 149 -38.10 25.03 -1.49
CA PRO A 149 -38.66 26.37 -1.47
C PRO A 149 -39.91 26.44 -0.59
N VAL A 150 -39.92 27.36 0.39
CA VAL A 150 -41.00 27.47 1.38
C VAL A 150 -42.39 27.50 0.73
N PRO A 151 -43.42 26.86 1.32
CA PRO A 151 -44.74 26.73 0.71
C PRO A 151 -45.60 27.98 0.85
N PHE A 152 -44.99 29.15 1.05
CA PHE A 152 -45.65 30.43 1.31
C PHE A 152 -44.84 31.59 0.74
N ILE A 153 -45.41 32.79 0.77
CA ILE A 153 -44.76 34.03 0.32
C ILE A 153 -44.40 34.87 1.55
N PRO A 154 -43.10 34.97 1.92
CA PRO A 154 -42.66 35.67 3.13
C PRO A 154 -42.70 37.19 2.98
N VAL A 155 -42.50 37.70 1.76
CA VAL A 155 -42.45 39.14 1.47
C VAL A 155 -42.98 39.44 0.07
N LEU A 156 -43.61 40.61 -0.09
CA LEU A 156 -44.06 41.14 -1.39
C LEU A 156 -43.04 42.16 -1.90
N ASP A 157 -41.99 41.66 -2.57
CA ASP A 157 -40.90 42.47 -3.14
C ASP A 157 -40.78 42.26 -4.67
N SER A 158 -39.71 42.80 -5.28
CA SER A 158 -39.45 42.62 -6.71
C SER A 158 -39.28 41.14 -7.14
N ASP A 159 -39.02 40.23 -6.19
CA ASP A 159 -38.84 38.80 -6.43
C ASP A 159 -40.14 37.99 -6.29
N LEU A 160 -41.30 38.63 -6.14
CA LEU A 160 -42.61 37.96 -6.02
C LEU A 160 -42.83 36.87 -7.08
N LYS A 161 -42.38 37.09 -8.33
CA LYS A 161 -42.46 36.07 -9.39
C LYS A 161 -41.75 34.78 -9.00
N THR A 162 -40.58 34.89 -8.39
CA THR A 162 -39.78 33.76 -7.91
C THR A 162 -40.47 33.10 -6.74
N TRP A 163 -40.91 33.87 -5.74
CA TRP A 163 -41.64 33.35 -4.58
C TRP A 163 -42.90 32.58 -4.95
N PHE A 164 -43.62 33.06 -5.97
CA PHE A 164 -44.89 32.48 -6.42
C PHE A 164 -44.71 31.27 -7.34
N LYS A 165 -43.75 31.27 -8.27
CA LYS A 165 -43.65 30.22 -9.31
C LYS A 165 -42.65 29.11 -9.03
N LYS A 166 -41.72 29.31 -8.08
CA LYS A 166 -40.69 28.30 -7.79
C LYS A 166 -41.36 27.08 -7.14
N ASP A 167 -41.02 25.87 -7.60
CA ASP A 167 -41.49 24.59 -7.02
C ASP A 167 -43.01 24.55 -6.75
N SER A 168 -43.79 24.61 -7.84
CA SER A 168 -45.24 24.84 -7.82
C SER A 168 -46.08 23.66 -8.35
N LEU A 169 -45.46 22.50 -8.60
CA LEU A 169 -46.13 21.34 -9.20
C LEU A 169 -46.39 20.19 -8.22
N TRP A 170 -45.49 19.97 -7.26
CA TRP A 170 -45.62 18.84 -6.32
C TRP A 170 -46.91 18.90 -5.49
N GLN A 171 -47.48 20.10 -5.29
CA GLN A 171 -48.73 20.32 -4.57
C GLN A 171 -49.93 19.60 -5.21
N SER A 172 -49.91 19.33 -6.53
CA SER A 172 -50.98 18.56 -7.17
C SER A 172 -50.93 17.08 -6.81
N GLU A 173 -49.77 16.57 -6.39
CA GLU A 173 -49.56 15.17 -6.00
C GLU A 173 -49.68 14.96 -4.48
N ASP A 174 -49.65 16.04 -3.67
CA ASP A 174 -49.76 16.00 -2.21
C ASP A 174 -50.69 17.11 -1.69
N LEU A 175 -52.01 16.95 -1.90
CA LEU A 175 -53.00 17.93 -1.47
C LEU A 175 -53.11 18.08 0.05
N ASP A 176 -52.72 17.08 0.83
CA ASP A 176 -52.71 17.17 2.30
C ASP A 176 -51.77 18.28 2.80
N ALA A 177 -50.73 18.60 2.02
CA ALA A 177 -49.78 19.69 2.29
C ALA A 177 -50.27 21.08 1.83
N VAL A 178 -51.42 21.16 1.18
CA VAL A 178 -52.00 22.40 0.66
C VAL A 178 -53.03 22.94 1.65
N VAL A 179 -53.07 24.26 1.80
CA VAL A 179 -54.09 24.93 2.64
C VAL A 179 -55.49 24.48 2.21
N ASP A 180 -56.30 24.08 3.19
CA ASP A 180 -57.66 23.54 3.03
C ASP A 180 -57.77 22.24 2.20
N ARG A 181 -56.64 21.64 1.81
CA ARG A 181 -56.56 20.49 0.89
C ARG A 181 -57.28 20.75 -0.44
N ASP A 182 -57.30 22.02 -0.86
CA ASP A 182 -58.12 22.48 -1.98
C ASP A 182 -57.39 22.34 -3.33
N PRO A 183 -57.86 21.47 -4.25
CA PRO A 183 -57.28 21.32 -5.57
C PRO A 183 -57.42 22.56 -6.45
N GLN A 184 -58.31 23.52 -6.12
CA GLN A 184 -58.46 24.75 -6.89
C GLN A 184 -57.30 25.73 -6.69
N ARG A 185 -56.43 25.49 -5.70
CA ARG A 185 -55.27 26.32 -5.41
C ARG A 185 -54.01 25.92 -6.19
N VAL A 186 -53.96 24.68 -6.69
CA VAL A 186 -52.73 24.07 -7.22
C VAL A 186 -52.65 24.14 -8.75
N PHE A 187 -51.44 23.99 -9.27
CA PHE A 187 -51.22 23.85 -10.70
C PHE A 187 -51.27 22.37 -11.10
N ILE A 188 -52.20 22.02 -11.99
CA ILE A 188 -52.27 20.69 -12.61
C ILE A 188 -51.90 20.85 -14.09
N LEU A 189 -50.87 20.15 -14.55
CA LEU A 189 -50.49 20.16 -15.96
C LEU A 189 -51.41 19.22 -16.72
N GLN A 190 -52.23 19.77 -17.62
CA GLN A 190 -53.08 18.97 -18.49
C GLN A 190 -53.19 19.59 -19.89
N GLY A 191 -52.99 18.75 -20.91
CA GLY A 191 -53.17 19.15 -22.29
C GLY A 191 -54.66 19.30 -22.64
N PRO A 192 -55.12 20.41 -23.25
CA PRO A 192 -56.54 20.67 -23.47
C PRO A 192 -57.21 19.63 -24.38
N VAL A 193 -56.47 19.09 -25.36
CA VAL A 193 -56.99 18.05 -26.27
C VAL A 193 -57.03 16.68 -25.59
N ALA A 194 -56.04 16.36 -24.76
CA ALA A 194 -55.96 15.07 -24.05
C ALA A 194 -57.04 14.96 -22.96
N ALA A 195 -57.45 16.07 -22.34
CA ALA A 195 -58.42 16.11 -21.26
C ALA A 195 -59.76 15.42 -21.60
N ARG A 196 -60.24 15.54 -22.85
CA ARG A 196 -61.49 14.88 -23.29
C ARG A 196 -61.41 13.35 -23.28
N HIS A 197 -60.20 12.78 -23.23
CA HIS A 197 -59.94 11.34 -23.22
C HIS A 197 -59.67 10.80 -21.80
N SER A 198 -59.38 11.68 -20.83
CA SER A 198 -59.14 11.32 -19.42
C SER A 198 -60.44 11.38 -18.61
N THR A 199 -61.37 10.45 -18.83
CA THR A 199 -62.73 10.50 -18.24
C THR A 199 -62.94 9.61 -17.02
N LYS A 200 -62.01 8.72 -16.70
CA LYS A 200 -62.07 7.81 -15.54
C LYS A 200 -60.81 7.97 -14.70
N ALA A 201 -60.97 8.07 -13.39
CA ALA A 201 -59.85 8.12 -12.44
C ALA A 201 -59.34 6.71 -12.11
N ASN A 202 -58.07 6.61 -11.69
CA ASN A 202 -57.44 5.40 -11.14
C ASN A 202 -57.46 4.17 -12.08
N VAL A 203 -57.49 4.39 -13.39
CA VAL A 203 -57.35 3.29 -14.37
C VAL A 203 -55.89 2.78 -14.31
N PRO A 204 -55.67 1.47 -14.06
CA PRO A 204 -54.32 0.91 -14.07
C PRO A 204 -53.61 1.18 -15.41
N ILE A 205 -52.34 1.59 -15.36
CA ILE A 205 -51.59 1.94 -16.58
C ILE A 205 -51.52 0.77 -17.59
N LYS A 206 -51.49 -0.48 -17.09
CA LYS A 206 -51.54 -1.69 -17.91
C LYS A 206 -52.84 -1.80 -18.71
N GLU A 207 -53.98 -1.46 -18.11
CA GLU A 207 -55.28 -1.46 -18.79
C GLU A 207 -55.33 -0.34 -19.82
N MET A 208 -54.92 0.88 -19.44
CA MET A 208 -54.94 2.04 -20.34
C MET A 208 -54.09 1.82 -21.59
N LEU A 209 -52.85 1.35 -21.44
CA LEU A 209 -51.97 1.05 -22.57
C LEU A 209 -52.42 -0.21 -23.32
N GLY A 210 -52.91 -1.22 -22.61
CA GLY A 210 -53.44 -2.45 -23.20
C GLY A 210 -54.65 -2.23 -24.09
N ASP A 211 -55.57 -1.33 -23.70
CA ASP A 211 -56.73 -0.97 -24.53
C ASP A 211 -56.32 -0.27 -25.84
N VAL A 212 -55.32 0.62 -25.75
CA VAL A 212 -54.74 1.28 -26.93
C VAL A 212 -54.06 0.27 -27.83
N GLU A 213 -53.22 -0.59 -27.25
CA GLU A 213 -52.51 -1.66 -27.96
C GLU A 213 -53.50 -2.61 -28.66
N GLN A 214 -54.48 -3.14 -27.93
CA GLN A 214 -55.50 -4.04 -28.47
C GLN A 214 -56.31 -3.37 -29.58
N GLY A 215 -56.68 -2.09 -29.39
CA GLY A 215 -57.36 -1.30 -30.41
C GLY A 215 -56.53 -1.14 -31.69
N LEU A 216 -55.21 -0.94 -31.56
CA LEU A 216 -54.29 -0.89 -32.69
C LEU A 216 -54.13 -2.25 -33.36
N ILE A 217 -54.01 -3.33 -32.59
CA ILE A 217 -53.94 -4.71 -33.11
C ILE A 217 -55.18 -5.02 -33.94
N THR A 218 -56.39 -4.81 -33.40
CA THR A 218 -57.65 -5.08 -34.12
C THR A 218 -57.77 -4.29 -35.42
N ARG A 219 -57.41 -3.00 -35.41
CA ARG A 219 -57.46 -2.14 -36.62
C ARG A 219 -56.42 -2.56 -37.66
N THR A 220 -55.21 -2.92 -37.22
CA THR A 220 -54.12 -3.36 -38.10
C THR A 220 -54.45 -4.69 -38.75
N LEU A 221 -54.95 -5.65 -37.95
CA LEU A 221 -55.38 -6.96 -38.42
C LEU A 221 -56.48 -6.84 -39.49
N LYS A 222 -57.51 -6.02 -39.23
CA LYS A 222 -58.59 -5.79 -40.20
C LYS A 222 -58.10 -5.10 -41.48
N ARG A 223 -57.19 -4.12 -41.36
CA ARG A 223 -56.77 -3.29 -42.49
C ARG A 223 -55.77 -3.96 -43.42
N TYR A 224 -54.82 -4.73 -42.88
CA TYR A 224 -53.69 -5.27 -43.64
C TYR A 224 -53.71 -6.80 -43.79
N TYR A 225 -54.55 -7.50 -43.01
CA TYR A 225 -54.60 -8.97 -42.98
C TYR A 225 -56.03 -9.53 -43.10
N ASP A 226 -57.00 -8.72 -43.53
CA ASP A 226 -58.42 -9.10 -43.68
C ASP A 226 -59.09 -9.65 -42.41
N GLY A 227 -58.56 -9.36 -41.23
CA GLY A 227 -59.05 -9.94 -39.97
C GLY A 227 -58.52 -11.36 -39.67
N ASP A 228 -57.63 -11.90 -40.50
CA ASP A 228 -57.09 -13.25 -40.38
C ASP A 228 -55.70 -13.24 -39.74
N GLU A 229 -55.64 -13.70 -38.48
CA GLU A 229 -54.40 -13.75 -37.69
C GLU A 229 -53.35 -14.71 -38.29
N SER A 230 -53.78 -15.74 -39.04
CA SER A 230 -52.84 -16.70 -39.65
C SER A 230 -51.97 -16.08 -40.75
N LYS A 231 -52.38 -14.92 -41.29
CA LYS A 231 -51.61 -14.16 -42.28
C LYS A 231 -50.55 -13.25 -41.65
N VAL A 232 -50.57 -13.06 -40.33
CA VAL A 232 -49.59 -12.24 -39.63
C VAL A 232 -48.25 -13.00 -39.59
N PRO A 233 -47.15 -12.43 -40.12
CA PRO A 233 -45.86 -13.10 -40.11
C PRO A 233 -45.40 -13.40 -38.68
N SER A 234 -45.07 -14.66 -38.41
CA SER A 234 -44.52 -15.07 -37.13
C SER A 234 -42.99 -15.02 -37.15
N VAL A 235 -42.41 -14.43 -36.10
CA VAL A 235 -40.97 -14.36 -35.85
C VAL A 235 -40.73 -14.76 -34.40
N ASP A 236 -39.55 -15.31 -34.11
CA ASP A 236 -39.22 -15.72 -32.74
C ASP A 236 -39.20 -14.52 -31.78
N TYR A 237 -38.66 -13.36 -32.20
CA TYR A 237 -38.65 -12.11 -31.43
C TYR A 237 -38.71 -10.89 -32.35
N LEU A 238 -39.19 -9.75 -31.83
CA LEU A 238 -39.27 -8.48 -32.56
C LEU A 238 -37.96 -7.69 -32.44
N GLY A 239 -37.25 -7.52 -33.55
CA GLY A 239 -36.00 -6.76 -33.60
C GLY A 239 -35.84 -5.97 -34.90
N PRO A 240 -34.79 -5.13 -35.00
CA PRO A 240 -34.49 -4.41 -36.24
C PRO A 240 -34.26 -5.40 -37.38
N GLN A 241 -34.70 -5.03 -38.58
CA GLN A 241 -34.52 -5.88 -39.75
C GLN A 241 -33.01 -6.08 -40.04
N PRO A 242 -32.58 -7.31 -40.34
CA PRO A 242 -31.20 -7.59 -40.72
C PRO A 242 -30.78 -6.77 -41.96
N PRO A 243 -29.61 -6.10 -41.94
CA PRO A 243 -29.11 -5.39 -43.11
C PRO A 243 -28.92 -6.35 -44.30
N ALA A 244 -28.96 -5.79 -45.52
CA ALA A 244 -28.67 -6.57 -46.73
C ALA A 244 -27.15 -6.71 -46.89
N LEU A 245 -26.64 -7.94 -46.77
CA LEU A 245 -25.21 -8.25 -46.96
C LEU A 245 -25.00 -8.96 -48.30
N ASN A 246 -24.07 -8.45 -49.12
CA ASN A 246 -23.66 -9.14 -50.34
C ASN A 246 -22.62 -10.22 -50.01
N THR A 247 -23.10 -11.39 -49.57
CA THR A 247 -22.25 -12.52 -49.16
C THR A 247 -21.23 -12.91 -50.23
N ALA A 248 -21.64 -12.98 -51.50
CA ALA A 248 -20.74 -13.38 -52.58
C ALA A 248 -19.57 -12.40 -52.77
N ALA A 249 -19.83 -11.09 -52.66
CA ALA A 249 -18.79 -10.07 -52.72
C ALA A 249 -17.85 -10.15 -51.50
N LEU A 250 -18.40 -10.30 -50.29
CA LEU A 250 -17.62 -10.40 -49.05
C LEU A 250 -16.67 -11.61 -49.07
N LEU A 251 -17.18 -12.78 -49.44
CA LEU A 251 -16.37 -14.01 -49.53
C LEU A 251 -15.24 -13.88 -50.55
N LYS A 252 -15.52 -13.28 -51.72
CA LYS A 252 -14.52 -13.08 -52.78
C LYS A 252 -13.47 -12.03 -52.40
N GLN A 253 -13.87 -10.93 -51.78
CA GLN A 253 -12.99 -9.82 -51.39
C GLN A 253 -11.95 -10.25 -50.35
N HIS A 254 -12.33 -11.13 -49.42
CA HIS A 254 -11.49 -11.59 -48.31
C HIS A 254 -10.95 -13.02 -48.47
N ASP A 255 -11.13 -13.64 -49.64
CA ASP A 255 -10.68 -15.01 -49.94
C ASP A 255 -11.18 -16.04 -48.91
N ILE A 256 -12.45 -15.92 -48.51
CA ILE A 256 -13.09 -16.85 -47.57
C ILE A 256 -13.67 -18.02 -48.36
N LYS A 257 -13.16 -19.23 -48.10
CA LYS A 257 -13.67 -20.44 -48.76
C LYS A 257 -14.88 -20.96 -47.99
N ALA A 258 -16.06 -20.92 -48.62
CA ALA A 258 -17.28 -21.51 -48.11
C ALA A 258 -17.50 -22.89 -48.76
N THR A 259 -17.59 -23.94 -47.96
CA THR A 259 -17.83 -25.32 -48.42
C THR A 259 -19.01 -25.91 -47.68
N GLN A 260 -19.97 -26.46 -48.44
CA GLN A 260 -21.09 -27.20 -47.87
C GLN A 260 -20.66 -28.64 -47.57
N GLY A 261 -21.06 -29.16 -46.40
CA GLY A 261 -20.83 -30.56 -46.02
C GLY A 261 -21.49 -31.54 -46.98
N ALA A 262 -20.92 -32.75 -47.10
CA ALA A 262 -21.38 -33.78 -48.04
C ALA A 262 -22.83 -34.26 -47.79
N ASP A 263 -23.34 -34.09 -46.56
CA ASP A 263 -24.71 -34.39 -46.16
C ASP A 263 -25.67 -33.20 -46.32
N GLY A 264 -25.16 -32.04 -46.77
CA GLY A 264 -25.90 -30.79 -46.91
C GLY A 264 -26.26 -30.10 -45.59
N ARG A 265 -25.83 -30.65 -44.44
CA ARG A 265 -26.25 -30.19 -43.10
C ARG A 265 -25.27 -29.24 -42.43
N SER A 266 -24.05 -29.09 -42.95
CA SER A 266 -23.10 -28.11 -42.43
C SER A 266 -22.61 -27.15 -43.50
N MET A 267 -22.28 -25.94 -43.06
CA MET A 267 -21.59 -24.92 -43.86
C MET A 267 -20.31 -24.54 -43.16
N THR A 268 -19.18 -24.72 -43.84
CA THR A 268 -17.85 -24.42 -43.30
C THR A 268 -17.26 -23.22 -44.02
N TYR A 269 -16.81 -22.24 -43.25
CA TYR A 269 -16.09 -21.06 -43.71
C TYR A 269 -14.63 -21.14 -43.27
N GLN A 270 -13.71 -21.12 -44.22
CA GLN A 270 -12.27 -21.08 -43.96
C GLN A 270 -11.73 -19.68 -44.28
N LEU A 271 -11.22 -18.98 -43.26
CA LEU A 271 -10.62 -17.67 -43.42
C LEU A 271 -9.14 -17.79 -43.82
N GLY A 272 -8.72 -16.92 -44.75
CA GLY A 272 -7.34 -16.75 -45.17
C GLY A 272 -6.59 -15.69 -44.35
N SER A 273 -5.72 -14.93 -45.03
CA SER A 273 -4.94 -13.84 -44.44
C SER A 273 -5.65 -12.48 -44.42
N SER A 274 -6.56 -12.24 -45.38
CA SER A 274 -7.42 -11.05 -45.42
C SER A 274 -8.65 -11.28 -44.55
N LEU A 275 -8.92 -10.39 -43.59
CA LEU A 275 -10.04 -10.53 -42.66
C LEU A 275 -11.17 -9.56 -43.01
N PRO A 276 -12.43 -10.01 -43.03
CA PRO A 276 -13.58 -9.13 -43.19
C PRO A 276 -13.78 -8.23 -41.96
N PRO A 277 -14.52 -7.11 -42.08
CA PRO A 277 -15.00 -6.37 -40.91
C PRO A 277 -15.80 -7.28 -39.97
N SER A 278 -15.59 -7.15 -38.66
CA SER A 278 -16.22 -8.02 -37.66
C SER A 278 -17.75 -8.01 -37.71
N ASP A 279 -18.36 -6.87 -38.00
CA ASP A 279 -19.82 -6.78 -38.13
C ASP A 279 -20.37 -7.53 -39.34
N ASP A 280 -19.75 -7.37 -40.51
CA ASP A 280 -20.13 -8.09 -41.73
C ASP A 280 -19.94 -9.60 -41.58
N TRP A 281 -18.88 -10.00 -40.89
CA TRP A 281 -18.61 -11.40 -40.54
C TRP A 281 -19.68 -12.00 -39.62
N LEU A 282 -20.00 -11.32 -38.51
CA LEU A 282 -21.01 -11.80 -37.59
C LEU A 282 -22.41 -11.79 -38.23
N GLU A 283 -22.69 -10.85 -39.12
CA GLU A 283 -23.95 -10.80 -39.88
C GLU A 283 -24.06 -11.98 -40.87
N LEU A 284 -22.95 -12.34 -41.54
CA LEU A 284 -22.86 -13.55 -42.36
C LEU A 284 -23.16 -14.82 -41.55
N LEU A 285 -22.55 -14.96 -40.37
CA LEU A 285 -22.75 -16.13 -39.51
C LEU A 285 -24.19 -16.19 -38.96
N ALA A 286 -24.71 -15.07 -38.45
CA ALA A 286 -26.02 -15.00 -37.83
C ALA A 286 -27.17 -15.30 -38.80
N GLY A 287 -27.01 -14.93 -40.07
CA GLY A 287 -28.04 -15.06 -41.09
C GLY A 287 -29.26 -14.17 -40.85
N ARG A 288 -30.25 -14.25 -41.75
CA ARG A 288 -31.42 -13.35 -41.74
C ARG A 288 -32.56 -13.79 -40.82
N SER A 289 -32.55 -15.04 -40.32
CA SER A 289 -33.65 -15.55 -39.50
C SER A 289 -33.60 -14.96 -38.09
N ALA A 290 -34.70 -14.39 -37.62
CA ALA A 290 -34.87 -14.04 -36.22
C ALA A 290 -34.97 -15.33 -35.38
N GLY A 291 -33.99 -15.55 -34.51
CA GLY A 291 -33.93 -16.72 -33.64
C GLY A 291 -32.76 -16.63 -32.66
N TRP A 292 -32.63 -17.65 -31.81
CA TRP A 292 -31.63 -17.71 -30.73
C TRP A 292 -30.19 -17.46 -31.21
N PHE A 293 -29.82 -18.00 -32.36
CA PHE A 293 -28.45 -17.92 -32.88
C PHE A 293 -28.11 -16.49 -33.30
N ARG A 294 -29.02 -15.82 -34.01
CA ARG A 294 -28.88 -14.39 -34.33
C ARG A 294 -28.86 -13.53 -33.07
N ALA A 295 -29.77 -13.81 -32.13
CA ALA A 295 -29.81 -13.12 -30.84
C ALA A 295 -28.48 -13.24 -30.08
N LEU A 296 -27.88 -14.43 -30.04
CA LEU A 296 -26.59 -14.68 -29.39
C LEU A 296 -25.44 -13.90 -30.06
N LEU A 297 -25.42 -13.80 -31.39
CA LEU A 297 -24.32 -13.17 -32.12
C LEU A 297 -24.45 -11.64 -32.31
N ARG A 298 -25.69 -11.13 -32.39
CA ARG A 298 -25.97 -9.74 -32.80
C ARG A 298 -26.63 -8.88 -31.73
N SER A 299 -27.06 -9.44 -30.60
CA SER A 299 -27.48 -8.59 -29.48
C SER A 299 -26.28 -7.79 -28.98
N VAL A 300 -26.45 -6.47 -28.83
CA VAL A 300 -25.40 -5.58 -28.30
C VAL A 300 -25.11 -5.91 -26.83
N SER A 301 -26.16 -6.23 -26.08
CA SER A 301 -26.09 -6.55 -24.66
C SER A 301 -26.78 -7.86 -24.34
N ILE A 302 -26.31 -8.49 -23.26
CA ILE A 302 -26.92 -9.65 -22.62
C ILE A 302 -27.35 -9.27 -21.19
N VAL A 303 -28.30 -10.00 -20.64
CA VAL A 303 -28.75 -9.80 -19.25
C VAL A 303 -27.92 -10.65 -18.30
N GLN A 304 -27.31 -10.03 -17.28
CA GLN A 304 -26.64 -10.69 -16.16
C GLN A 304 -27.35 -10.31 -14.86
N GLY A 305 -28.17 -11.21 -14.33
CA GLY A 305 -29.01 -10.91 -13.16
C GLY A 305 -30.02 -9.80 -13.45
N LYS A 306 -29.80 -8.60 -12.91
CA LYS A 306 -30.64 -7.40 -13.15
C LYS A 306 -29.95 -6.35 -14.03
N SER A 307 -28.74 -6.62 -14.49
CA SER A 307 -27.90 -5.68 -15.23
C SER A 307 -27.78 -6.07 -16.70
N TYR A 308 -27.50 -5.09 -17.54
CA TYR A 308 -27.08 -5.31 -18.92
C TYR A 308 -25.56 -5.32 -18.99
N ALA A 309 -25.00 -6.30 -19.69
CA ALA A 309 -23.57 -6.40 -19.96
C ALA A 309 -23.33 -6.47 -21.47
N ASP A 310 -22.18 -5.99 -21.94
CA ASP A 310 -21.78 -6.14 -23.34
C ASP A 310 -21.73 -7.62 -23.73
N ASN A 311 -22.21 -7.94 -24.92
CA ASN A 311 -22.23 -9.32 -25.40
C ASN A 311 -20.82 -9.81 -25.75
N PRO A 312 -20.21 -10.71 -24.94
CA PRO A 312 -18.83 -11.13 -25.17
C PRO A 312 -18.69 -12.10 -26.36
N ILE A 313 -19.79 -12.73 -26.80
CA ILE A 313 -19.77 -13.73 -27.87
C ILE A 313 -19.40 -13.10 -29.21
N SER A 314 -19.82 -11.86 -29.45
CA SER A 314 -19.46 -11.08 -30.64
C SER A 314 -17.93 -10.93 -30.77
N ARG A 315 -17.22 -10.69 -29.66
CA ARG A 315 -15.75 -10.59 -29.61
C ARG A 315 -15.09 -11.96 -29.78
N ILE A 316 -15.62 -12.99 -29.12
CA ILE A 316 -15.10 -14.37 -29.23
C ILE A 316 -15.19 -14.86 -30.68
N LEU A 317 -16.25 -14.56 -31.41
CA LEU A 317 -16.46 -15.04 -32.78
C LEU A 317 -16.06 -14.02 -33.87
N ALA A 318 -15.31 -12.98 -33.49
CA ALA A 318 -14.68 -12.07 -34.44
C ALA A 318 -13.76 -12.83 -35.43
N PRO A 319 -13.65 -12.38 -36.69
CA PRO A 319 -12.89 -13.09 -37.71
C PRO A 319 -11.39 -13.10 -37.37
N ARG A 320 -10.75 -14.27 -37.42
CA ARG A 320 -9.31 -14.42 -37.18
C ARG A 320 -8.60 -15.11 -38.33
N LYS A 321 -7.30 -14.81 -38.48
CA LYS A 321 -6.45 -15.43 -39.51
C LYS A 321 -6.38 -16.93 -39.29
N ASN A 322 -6.58 -17.69 -40.37
CA ASN A 322 -6.61 -19.16 -40.37
C ASN A 322 -7.72 -19.79 -39.50
N GLN A 323 -8.72 -19.03 -39.09
CA GLN A 323 -9.89 -19.55 -38.39
C GLN A 323 -10.77 -20.36 -39.36
N GLN A 324 -11.32 -21.46 -38.86
CA GLN A 324 -12.36 -22.23 -39.55
C GLN A 324 -13.63 -22.18 -38.71
N VAL A 325 -14.78 -21.89 -39.32
CA VAL A 325 -16.08 -21.88 -38.63
C VAL A 325 -17.05 -22.78 -39.38
N GLU A 326 -17.53 -23.80 -38.69
CA GLU A 326 -18.54 -24.74 -39.17
C GLU A 326 -19.87 -24.46 -38.46
N ILE A 327 -20.93 -24.22 -39.23
CA ILE A 327 -22.30 -24.07 -38.72
C ILE A 327 -23.09 -25.30 -39.11
N THR A 328 -23.66 -25.98 -38.12
CA THR A 328 -24.60 -27.08 -38.34
C THR A 328 -26.00 -26.53 -38.48
N MET A 329 -26.71 -26.92 -39.54
CA MET A 329 -28.06 -26.48 -39.87
C MET A 329 -29.06 -27.61 -39.65
N ASP A 330 -30.25 -27.24 -39.21
CA ASP A 330 -31.38 -28.16 -39.14
C ASP A 330 -31.88 -28.48 -40.56
N PRO A 331 -31.99 -29.76 -40.94
CA PRO A 331 -32.30 -30.15 -42.31
C PRO A 331 -33.74 -29.82 -42.73
N VAL A 332 -34.65 -29.52 -41.80
CA VAL A 332 -36.06 -29.24 -42.08
C VAL A 332 -36.31 -27.73 -42.12
N SER A 333 -35.87 -27.02 -41.09
CA SER A 333 -36.10 -25.59 -40.90
C SER A 333 -35.03 -24.71 -41.53
N GLY A 334 -33.85 -25.28 -41.88
CA GLY A 334 -32.70 -24.53 -42.38
C GLY A 334 -32.08 -23.57 -41.36
N ARG A 335 -32.46 -23.68 -40.08
CA ARG A 335 -31.97 -22.81 -38.99
C ARG A 335 -30.69 -23.38 -38.37
N PRO A 336 -29.78 -22.53 -37.85
CA PRO A 336 -28.59 -23.01 -37.15
C PRO A 336 -28.93 -23.78 -35.87
N LEU A 337 -28.34 -24.97 -35.73
CA LEU A 337 -28.37 -25.81 -34.53
C LEU A 337 -27.17 -25.55 -33.59
N GLY A 338 -26.05 -25.08 -34.15
CA GLY A 338 -24.84 -24.82 -33.40
C GLY A 338 -23.69 -24.36 -34.29
N LEU A 339 -22.56 -24.05 -33.67
CA LEU A 339 -21.35 -23.58 -34.34
C LEU A 339 -20.12 -24.20 -33.70
N ILE A 340 -19.14 -24.59 -34.52
CA ILE A 340 -17.82 -25.00 -34.07
C ILE A 340 -16.78 -24.12 -34.77
N ALA A 341 -15.97 -23.40 -33.98
CA ALA A 341 -14.80 -22.69 -34.48
C ALA A 341 -13.53 -23.51 -34.19
N ARG A 342 -12.65 -23.65 -35.19
CA ARG A 342 -11.37 -24.36 -35.11
C ARG A 342 -10.21 -23.45 -35.48
N GLY A 343 -9.04 -23.75 -34.91
CA GLY A 343 -7.81 -22.99 -35.14
C GLY A 343 -7.84 -21.56 -34.55
N ALA A 344 -6.78 -20.81 -34.83
CA ALA A 344 -6.58 -19.44 -34.32
C ALA A 344 -6.59 -19.29 -32.77
N ALA A 345 -6.39 -20.38 -32.02
CA ALA A 345 -6.31 -20.35 -30.55
C ALA A 345 -4.91 -20.00 -29.99
N ARG A 346 -4.02 -19.49 -30.85
CA ARG A 346 -2.70 -18.98 -30.46
C ARG A 346 -2.43 -17.66 -31.17
N SER A 347 -1.95 -16.66 -30.43
CA SER A 347 -1.59 -15.36 -30.98
C SER A 347 -0.29 -15.39 -31.80
N TYR A 348 0.59 -16.34 -31.51
CA TYR A 348 1.88 -16.49 -32.20
C TYR A 348 2.26 -17.97 -32.36
N GLY A 349 2.98 -18.27 -33.44
CA GLY A 349 3.51 -19.61 -33.76
C GLY A 349 2.50 -20.52 -34.46
N PRO A 350 2.97 -21.68 -34.98
CA PRO A 350 2.09 -22.68 -35.57
C PRO A 350 1.19 -23.29 -34.50
N HIS A 351 -0.07 -23.53 -34.85
CA HIS A 351 -1.04 -24.18 -34.00
C HIS A 351 -1.85 -25.19 -34.82
N ASP A 352 -2.38 -26.21 -34.14
CA ASP A 352 -3.20 -27.23 -34.77
C ASP A 352 -4.46 -26.59 -35.41
N PRO A 353 -4.59 -26.59 -36.74
CA PRO A 353 -5.74 -25.98 -37.42
C PRO A 353 -7.05 -26.74 -37.14
N SER A 354 -6.99 -27.98 -36.68
CA SER A 354 -8.14 -28.80 -36.34
C SER A 354 -8.62 -28.63 -34.89
N PHE A 355 -7.82 -27.96 -34.04
CA PHE A 355 -8.12 -27.75 -32.63
C PHE A 355 -9.44 -27.02 -32.46
N LYS A 356 -10.39 -27.67 -31.77
CA LYS A 356 -11.70 -27.12 -31.45
C LYS A 356 -11.52 -26.00 -30.42
N SER A 357 -11.75 -24.76 -30.84
CA SER A 357 -11.50 -23.56 -30.02
C SER A 357 -12.76 -23.04 -29.34
N VAL A 358 -13.87 -23.00 -30.08
CA VAL A 358 -15.18 -22.58 -29.56
C VAL A 358 -16.24 -23.55 -30.05
N GLU A 359 -17.18 -23.90 -29.19
CA GLU A 359 -18.37 -24.69 -29.53
C GLU A 359 -19.61 -24.02 -28.95
N VAL A 360 -20.59 -23.78 -29.80
CA VAL A 360 -21.90 -23.25 -29.42
C VAL A 360 -22.93 -24.33 -29.72
N SER A 361 -23.66 -24.75 -28.70
CA SER A 361 -24.77 -25.69 -28.83
C SER A 361 -25.99 -25.20 -28.06
N ARG A 362 -27.16 -25.70 -28.43
CA ARG A 362 -28.41 -25.37 -27.76
C ARG A 362 -29.19 -26.64 -27.46
N ASP A 363 -29.69 -26.73 -26.24
CA ASP A 363 -30.64 -27.74 -25.78
C ASP A 363 -31.86 -27.02 -25.16
N ALA A 364 -33.03 -27.17 -25.77
CA ALA A 364 -34.25 -26.43 -25.41
C ALA A 364 -34.04 -24.90 -25.29
N ASP A 365 -34.12 -24.31 -24.10
CA ASP A 365 -33.88 -22.87 -23.84
C ASP A 365 -32.43 -22.56 -23.43
N LEU A 366 -31.63 -23.59 -23.13
CA LEU A 366 -30.25 -23.48 -22.68
C LEU A 366 -29.28 -23.46 -23.87
N ILE A 367 -28.52 -22.39 -23.97
CA ILE A 367 -27.40 -22.24 -24.89
C ILE A 367 -26.11 -22.48 -24.10
N LYS A 368 -25.27 -23.39 -24.58
CA LYS A 368 -23.93 -23.63 -24.05
C LYS A 368 -22.90 -23.07 -25.00
N VAL A 369 -21.98 -22.27 -24.47
CA VAL A 369 -20.79 -21.80 -25.19
C VAL A 369 -19.57 -22.35 -24.47
N LEU A 370 -18.87 -23.25 -25.13
CA LEU A 370 -17.61 -23.83 -24.65
C LEU A 370 -16.44 -23.12 -25.33
N ILE A 371 -15.48 -22.66 -24.54
CA ILE A 371 -14.19 -22.14 -25.04
C ILE A 371 -13.09 -23.08 -24.55
N PHE A 372 -12.24 -23.55 -25.45
CA PHE A 372 -11.25 -24.57 -25.11
C PHE A 372 -9.83 -23.99 -25.04
N GLU A 373 -9.10 -24.35 -24.00
CA GLU A 373 -7.65 -24.17 -23.91
C GLU A 373 -6.94 -25.51 -24.13
N GLN A 374 -5.79 -25.50 -24.81
CA GLN A 374 -4.96 -26.69 -24.99
C GLN A 374 -3.80 -26.69 -23.99
N VAL A 375 -3.86 -27.57 -22.98
CA VAL A 375 -2.79 -27.75 -22.00
C VAL A 375 -2.21 -29.16 -22.12
N LYS A 376 -0.90 -29.27 -22.37
CA LYS A 376 -0.19 -30.55 -22.53
C LYS A 376 -0.89 -31.53 -23.50
N GLY A 377 -1.44 -31.00 -24.60
CA GLY A 377 -2.15 -31.78 -25.63
C GLY A 377 -3.61 -32.12 -25.32
N LYS A 378 -4.14 -31.77 -24.14
CA LYS A 378 -5.55 -31.98 -23.76
C LYS A 378 -6.34 -30.67 -23.85
N GLY A 379 -7.57 -30.74 -24.37
CA GLY A 379 -8.50 -29.62 -24.39
C GLY A 379 -9.24 -29.48 -23.06
N VAL A 380 -9.10 -28.33 -22.40
CA VAL A 380 -9.81 -27.99 -21.15
C VAL A 380 -10.89 -26.95 -21.48
N PRO A 381 -12.19 -27.27 -21.32
CA PRO A 381 -13.27 -26.35 -21.64
C PRO A 381 -13.60 -25.39 -20.50
N LEU A 382 -13.89 -24.13 -20.84
CA LEU A 382 -14.71 -23.22 -20.06
C LEU A 382 -16.16 -23.30 -20.56
N GLU A 383 -17.11 -23.62 -19.67
CA GLU A 383 -18.54 -23.64 -20.00
C GLU A 383 -19.27 -22.38 -19.53
N LEU A 384 -19.76 -21.61 -20.51
CA LEU A 384 -20.69 -20.50 -20.32
C LEU A 384 -22.10 -20.95 -20.70
N GLN A 385 -23.07 -20.53 -19.90
CA GLN A 385 -24.47 -20.94 -20.05
C GLN A 385 -25.36 -19.71 -20.20
N PHE A 386 -26.22 -19.72 -21.21
CA PHE A 386 -27.19 -18.66 -21.46
C PHE A 386 -28.58 -19.23 -21.64
N ARG A 387 -29.61 -18.46 -21.29
CA ARG A 387 -31.01 -18.75 -21.57
C ARG A 387 -31.50 -17.83 -22.68
N TYR A 388 -32.23 -18.41 -23.63
CA TYR A 388 -32.91 -17.66 -24.68
C TYR A 388 -34.34 -17.31 -24.26
N VAL A 389 -34.66 -16.02 -24.19
CA VAL A 389 -35.94 -15.46 -23.72
C VAL A 389 -36.54 -14.55 -24.81
N PRO A 390 -37.15 -15.11 -25.87
CA PRO A 390 -37.67 -14.34 -27.00
C PRO A 390 -38.77 -13.33 -26.63
N SER A 391 -39.49 -13.57 -25.52
CA SER A 391 -40.49 -12.63 -25.00
C SER A 391 -39.91 -11.30 -24.53
N GLN A 392 -38.59 -11.23 -24.27
CA GLN A 392 -37.86 -10.01 -23.96
C GLN A 392 -37.02 -9.56 -25.15
N ALA A 393 -37.70 -9.18 -26.23
CA ALA A 393 -37.09 -9.00 -27.55
C ALA A 393 -35.94 -7.96 -27.62
N PHE A 394 -35.89 -7.00 -26.69
CA PHE A 394 -34.78 -6.04 -26.59
C PHE A 394 -33.46 -6.68 -26.13
N ALA A 395 -33.53 -7.69 -25.26
CA ALA A 395 -32.36 -8.37 -24.71
C ALA A 395 -32.66 -9.87 -24.49
N PRO A 396 -32.82 -10.65 -25.57
CA PRO A 396 -33.33 -12.01 -25.50
C PRO A 396 -32.33 -13.05 -24.98
N ILE A 397 -31.11 -12.65 -24.60
CA ILE A 397 -30.05 -13.55 -24.13
C ILE A 397 -29.70 -13.22 -22.68
N HIS A 398 -29.86 -14.19 -21.80
CA HIS A 398 -29.62 -14.05 -20.36
C HIS A 398 -28.53 -15.02 -19.92
N GLU A 399 -27.42 -14.55 -19.35
CA GLU A 399 -26.39 -15.45 -18.81
C GLU A 399 -26.85 -16.06 -17.48
N ILE A 400 -26.60 -17.36 -17.32
CA ILE A 400 -26.89 -18.09 -16.08
C ILE A 400 -25.73 -17.86 -15.10
N MET A 401 -25.93 -16.86 -14.23
CA MET A 401 -24.94 -16.46 -13.22
C MET A 401 -24.76 -17.49 -12.10
N THR A 402 -25.79 -18.28 -11.78
CA THR A 402 -25.70 -19.32 -10.77
C THR A 402 -24.64 -20.37 -11.15
N GLY A 403 -23.69 -20.61 -10.25
CA GLY A 403 -22.58 -21.55 -10.47
C GLY A 403 -21.54 -21.10 -11.51
N ARG A 404 -21.63 -19.86 -12.03
CA ARG A 404 -20.71 -19.36 -13.05
C ARG A 404 -19.26 -19.33 -12.57
N ASN A 405 -19.00 -18.77 -11.39
CA ASN A 405 -17.65 -18.68 -10.83
C ASN A 405 -17.06 -20.07 -10.57
N GLU A 406 -17.87 -21.04 -10.14
CA GLU A 406 -17.43 -22.43 -9.94
C GLU A 406 -17.06 -23.14 -11.26
N ARG A 407 -17.81 -22.90 -12.35
CA ARG A 407 -17.43 -23.41 -13.68
C ARG A 407 -16.10 -22.82 -14.16
N ILE A 408 -15.86 -21.53 -13.88
CA ILE A 408 -14.60 -20.86 -14.20
C ILE A 408 -13.45 -21.45 -13.36
N LYS A 409 -13.63 -21.57 -12.04
CA LYS A 409 -12.66 -22.22 -11.13
C LYS A 409 -12.31 -23.64 -11.55
N THR A 410 -13.32 -24.41 -12.00
CA THR A 410 -13.14 -25.78 -12.50
C THR A 410 -12.23 -25.80 -13.74
N MET A 411 -12.42 -24.87 -14.67
CA MET A 411 -11.53 -24.74 -15.84
C MET A 411 -10.10 -24.38 -15.42
N TYR A 412 -9.93 -23.37 -14.54
CA TYR A 412 -8.61 -22.95 -14.05
C TYR A 412 -7.88 -24.05 -13.29
N ARG A 413 -8.57 -24.86 -12.49
CA ARG A 413 -7.99 -26.07 -11.88
C ARG A 413 -7.46 -27.04 -12.93
N GLY A 414 -8.22 -27.27 -14.00
CA GLY A 414 -7.79 -28.12 -15.12
C GLY A 414 -6.56 -27.56 -15.86
N VAL A 415 -6.52 -26.24 -16.05
CA VAL A 415 -5.43 -25.55 -16.75
C VAL A 415 -4.13 -25.52 -15.92
N TRP A 416 -4.21 -25.29 -14.60
CA TRP A 416 -3.05 -25.32 -13.71
C TRP A 416 -2.69 -26.73 -13.20
N GLY A 417 -3.46 -27.75 -13.57
CA GLY A 417 -3.21 -29.14 -13.18
C GLY A 417 -3.41 -29.40 -11.68
N LEU A 418 -4.30 -28.65 -11.04
CA LEU A 418 -4.60 -28.77 -9.62
C LEU A 418 -5.58 -29.92 -9.37
N ALA A 419 -5.48 -30.56 -8.19
CA ALA A 419 -6.35 -31.67 -7.83
C ALA A 419 -7.83 -31.22 -7.74
N PRO A 420 -8.79 -32.12 -8.07
CA PRO A 420 -10.21 -31.88 -7.81
C PRO A 420 -10.46 -31.78 -6.30
N ARG A 421 -11.23 -30.79 -5.85
CA ARG A 421 -11.64 -30.61 -4.45
C ARG A 421 -13.11 -30.21 -4.36
N ALA A 422 -13.76 -30.57 -3.24
CA ALA A 422 -15.15 -30.19 -2.97
C ALA A 422 -15.29 -28.68 -2.69
N ALA A 423 -16.41 -28.08 -3.09
CA ALA A 423 -16.63 -26.63 -3.16
C ALA A 423 -16.90 -25.92 -1.80
N SER A 424 -16.16 -26.22 -0.73
CA SER A 424 -16.55 -25.74 0.61
C SER A 424 -15.44 -25.48 1.65
N GLN A 425 -14.20 -25.20 1.25
CA GLN A 425 -13.17 -24.83 2.23
C GLN A 425 -13.01 -23.31 2.35
N ALA A 426 -12.96 -22.82 3.59
CA ALA A 426 -12.92 -21.40 3.93
C ALA A 426 -11.58 -20.75 3.56
N ALA A 427 -11.59 -19.45 3.25
CA ALA A 427 -10.41 -18.68 2.84
C ALA A 427 -9.26 -18.63 3.87
N GLN A 428 -9.50 -19.08 5.12
CA GLN A 428 -8.52 -19.08 6.21
C GLN A 428 -7.73 -20.39 6.36
N GLU A 429 -7.99 -21.41 5.54
CA GLU A 429 -7.19 -22.63 5.57
C GLU A 429 -5.81 -22.43 4.92
N VAL A 430 -4.82 -23.18 5.42
CA VAL A 430 -3.47 -23.24 4.84
C VAL A 430 -3.44 -24.35 3.79
N TYR A 431 -3.09 -23.99 2.56
CA TYR A 431 -2.90 -24.91 1.45
C TYR A 431 -1.43 -25.32 1.38
N THR A 432 -1.13 -26.61 1.34
CA THR A 432 0.26 -27.12 1.33
C THR A 432 0.49 -28.03 0.13
N SER A 433 1.61 -27.87 -0.55
CA SER A 433 2.02 -28.72 -1.67
C SER A 433 2.66 -30.02 -1.17
N GLU A 434 2.67 -31.05 -2.02
CA GLU A 434 3.60 -32.16 -1.85
C GLU A 434 5.06 -31.65 -1.99
N PRO A 435 6.06 -32.33 -1.40
CA PRO A 435 7.46 -31.98 -1.59
C PRO A 435 7.89 -32.09 -3.06
N GLN A 436 8.46 -31.02 -3.61
CA GLN A 436 8.88 -30.93 -5.00
C GLN A 436 10.40 -30.81 -5.11
N LEU A 437 11.01 -31.63 -5.97
CA LEU A 437 12.42 -31.50 -6.32
C LEU A 437 12.61 -30.28 -7.23
N LEU A 438 13.51 -29.37 -6.86
CA LEU A 438 13.90 -28.28 -7.74
C LEU A 438 14.83 -28.80 -8.84
N ASP A 439 14.22 -29.12 -9.97
CA ASP A 439 14.89 -29.77 -11.11
C ASP A 439 15.79 -28.80 -11.90
N ALA A 440 16.99 -29.29 -12.25
CA ALA A 440 18.00 -28.49 -12.96
C ALA A 440 17.54 -28.09 -14.38
N GLN A 441 16.84 -28.99 -15.07
CA GLN A 441 16.36 -28.74 -16.43
C GLN A 441 15.23 -27.69 -16.43
N LEU A 442 14.35 -27.74 -15.43
CA LEU A 442 13.31 -26.74 -15.22
C LEU A 442 13.91 -25.35 -14.97
N VAL A 443 14.86 -25.23 -14.04
CA VAL A 443 15.51 -23.95 -13.73
C VAL A 443 16.27 -23.40 -14.93
N SER A 444 17.06 -24.24 -15.63
CA SER A 444 17.76 -23.83 -16.86
C SER A 444 16.80 -23.35 -17.95
N THR A 445 15.67 -24.04 -18.12
CA THR A 445 14.63 -23.64 -19.07
C THR A 445 14.01 -22.30 -18.68
N PHE A 446 13.68 -22.12 -17.40
CA PHE A 446 13.14 -20.87 -16.88
C PHE A 446 14.11 -19.71 -17.09
N CYS A 447 15.37 -19.85 -16.67
CA CYS A 447 16.41 -18.84 -16.84
C CYS A 447 16.57 -18.42 -18.31
N ARG A 448 16.59 -19.39 -19.24
CA ARG A 448 16.65 -19.09 -20.68
C ARG A 448 15.43 -18.32 -21.18
N VAL A 449 14.23 -18.60 -20.66
CA VAL A 449 12.98 -17.94 -21.08
C VAL A 449 12.93 -16.48 -20.61
N VAL A 450 13.31 -16.21 -19.36
CA VAL A 450 13.34 -14.83 -18.82
C VAL A 450 14.64 -14.10 -19.16
N GLY A 451 15.63 -14.81 -19.71
CA GLY A 451 16.93 -14.28 -20.13
C GLY A 451 17.92 -14.04 -18.99
N LEU A 452 17.84 -14.81 -17.90
CA LEU A 452 18.81 -14.82 -16.80
C LEU A 452 20.07 -15.60 -17.23
N ASN A 453 21.21 -14.92 -17.31
CA ASN A 453 22.47 -15.49 -17.84
C ASN A 453 23.57 -15.65 -16.77
N ASN A 454 23.23 -15.57 -15.49
CA ASN A 454 24.20 -15.65 -14.40
C ASN A 454 24.85 -17.05 -14.31
N THR A 455 26.17 -17.11 -14.17
CA THR A 455 26.91 -18.38 -14.05
C THR A 455 26.46 -19.21 -12.86
N ALA A 456 26.02 -18.59 -11.76
CA ALA A 456 25.50 -19.26 -10.57
C ALA A 456 24.29 -20.17 -10.84
N TYR A 457 23.52 -19.87 -11.91
CA TYR A 457 22.39 -20.68 -12.36
C TYR A 457 22.80 -21.72 -13.41
N HIS A 458 23.75 -21.37 -14.29
CA HIS A 458 24.24 -22.25 -15.35
C HIS A 458 25.09 -23.41 -14.84
N GLU A 459 25.89 -23.19 -13.79
CA GLU A 459 26.65 -24.24 -13.10
C GLU A 459 25.78 -25.16 -12.24
N GLN A 460 24.45 -24.94 -12.24
CA GLN A 460 23.43 -25.71 -11.54
C GLN A 460 23.60 -25.76 -10.01
N VAL A 461 24.21 -24.73 -9.42
CA VAL A 461 24.45 -24.65 -7.98
C VAL A 461 23.26 -24.03 -7.25
N SER A 462 22.71 -22.94 -7.80
CA SER A 462 21.62 -22.17 -7.20
C SER A 462 20.50 -21.90 -8.20
N ALA A 463 19.33 -21.51 -7.69
CA ALA A 463 18.19 -21.07 -8.48
C ALA A 463 17.88 -19.59 -8.22
N PRO A 464 17.31 -18.86 -9.20
CA PRO A 464 16.91 -17.48 -9.02
C PRO A 464 15.80 -17.36 -7.98
N LEU A 465 15.71 -16.20 -7.32
CA LEU A 465 14.64 -15.92 -6.35
C LEU A 465 13.25 -16.10 -6.97
N ASP A 466 13.12 -15.79 -8.27
CA ASP A 466 11.90 -15.98 -9.06
C ASP A 466 11.42 -17.45 -9.09
N ALA A 467 12.30 -18.43 -8.88
CA ALA A 467 11.91 -19.84 -8.82
C ALA A 467 10.97 -20.13 -7.63
N ALA A 468 10.96 -19.29 -6.60
CA ALA A 468 10.04 -19.41 -5.47
C ALA A 468 8.57 -19.36 -5.92
N ILE A 469 8.22 -18.55 -6.94
CA ILE A 469 6.84 -18.51 -7.44
C ILE A 469 6.48 -19.82 -8.16
N ILE A 470 7.43 -20.49 -8.81
CA ILE A 470 7.18 -21.75 -9.52
C ILE A 470 6.85 -22.85 -8.51
N ILE A 471 7.62 -22.92 -7.42
CA ILE A 471 7.40 -23.87 -6.32
C ILE A 471 6.08 -23.56 -5.59
N GLY A 472 5.84 -22.28 -5.31
CA GLY A 472 4.66 -21.80 -4.56
C GLY A 472 3.38 -21.67 -5.38
N TRP A 473 3.41 -21.80 -6.71
CA TRP A 473 2.30 -21.45 -7.59
C TRP A 473 1.00 -22.17 -7.23
N ALA A 474 1.08 -23.48 -7.00
CA ALA A 474 -0.11 -24.30 -6.75
C ALA A 474 -0.84 -23.88 -5.45
N PRO A 475 -0.21 -23.85 -4.27
CA PRO A 475 -0.87 -23.36 -3.05
C PRO A 475 -1.35 -21.91 -3.14
N ILE A 476 -0.58 -21.01 -3.76
CA ILE A 476 -0.97 -19.60 -3.89
C ILE A 476 -2.26 -19.48 -4.71
N MET A 477 -2.35 -20.18 -5.85
CA MET A 477 -3.55 -20.17 -6.67
C MET A 477 -4.72 -20.90 -6.00
N GLU A 478 -4.49 -21.97 -5.23
CA GLU A 478 -5.55 -22.60 -4.43
C GLU A 478 -6.14 -21.63 -3.40
N ALA A 479 -5.29 -20.91 -2.68
CA ALA A 479 -5.72 -19.88 -1.72
C ALA A 479 -6.49 -18.75 -2.41
N ALA A 480 -6.00 -18.24 -3.54
CA ALA A 480 -6.68 -17.18 -4.29
C ALA A 480 -8.07 -17.61 -4.82
N MET A 481 -8.22 -18.88 -5.22
CA MET A 481 -9.49 -19.44 -5.71
C MET A 481 -10.50 -19.77 -4.61
N SER A 482 -10.11 -19.74 -3.34
CA SER A 482 -11.02 -19.95 -2.20
C SER A 482 -12.07 -18.84 -2.08
N VAL A 483 -11.78 -17.66 -2.63
CA VAL A 483 -12.66 -16.49 -2.61
C VAL A 483 -13.73 -16.59 -3.72
N ASP A 484 -14.96 -16.17 -3.44
CA ASP A 484 -16.01 -16.06 -4.47
C ASP A 484 -15.81 -14.81 -5.33
N ALA A 485 -15.18 -15.01 -6.49
CA ALA A 485 -14.93 -13.99 -7.49
C ALA A 485 -14.69 -14.59 -8.89
N ASP A 486 -14.85 -13.77 -9.93
CA ASP A 486 -14.63 -14.15 -11.32
C ASP A 486 -13.14 -14.11 -11.69
N LEU A 487 -12.50 -15.29 -11.78
CA LEU A 487 -11.08 -15.43 -12.16
C LEU A 487 -10.74 -14.92 -13.56
N LEU A 488 -11.70 -14.84 -14.49
CA LEU A 488 -11.43 -14.27 -15.83
C LEU A 488 -11.30 -12.74 -15.79
N ARG A 489 -11.73 -12.12 -14.68
CA ARG A 489 -11.57 -10.70 -14.40
C ARG A 489 -10.44 -10.41 -13.41
N LEU A 490 -9.66 -11.44 -13.06
CA LEU A 490 -8.49 -11.35 -12.20
C LEU A 490 -7.41 -10.49 -12.85
N VAL A 491 -6.82 -9.61 -12.05
CA VAL A 491 -5.60 -8.89 -12.36
C VAL A 491 -4.59 -9.19 -11.25
N HIS A 492 -3.38 -9.57 -11.62
CA HIS A 492 -2.28 -9.66 -10.67
C HIS A 492 -1.82 -8.22 -10.38
N LEU A 493 -2.01 -7.73 -9.15
CA LEU A 493 -1.64 -6.36 -8.77
C LEU A 493 -0.18 -6.26 -8.38
N SER A 494 0.30 -7.22 -7.59
CA SER A 494 1.68 -7.20 -7.12
C SER A 494 2.15 -8.58 -6.73
N ASN A 495 3.46 -8.76 -6.76
CA ASN A 495 4.14 -9.92 -6.24
C ASN A 495 5.40 -9.47 -5.49
N SER A 496 5.68 -10.09 -4.35
CA SER A 496 6.91 -9.87 -3.61
C SER A 496 7.53 -11.17 -3.14
N PHE A 497 8.86 -11.15 -3.08
CA PHE A 497 9.70 -12.21 -2.56
C PHE A 497 10.48 -11.67 -1.37
N LYS A 498 10.52 -12.40 -0.26
CA LYS A 498 11.32 -12.05 0.92
C LYS A 498 12.02 -13.29 1.46
N ARG A 499 13.34 -13.32 1.37
CA ARG A 499 14.16 -14.38 1.97
C ARG A 499 14.20 -14.22 3.48
N HIS A 500 14.03 -15.31 4.21
CA HIS A 500 14.12 -15.34 5.68
C HIS A 500 15.54 -15.02 6.16
N SER A 501 15.66 -14.41 7.35
CA SER A 501 16.95 -14.07 7.93
C SER A 501 17.76 -15.35 8.23
N GLY A 502 19.03 -15.37 7.82
CA GLY A 502 19.90 -16.55 7.95
C GLY A 502 19.59 -17.71 7.00
N ALA A 503 18.54 -17.62 6.17
CA ALA A 503 18.24 -18.63 5.16
C ALA A 503 19.19 -18.52 3.96
N ASP A 504 19.62 -19.67 3.44
CA ASP A 504 20.46 -19.77 2.25
C ASP A 504 19.64 -19.48 0.97
N VAL A 505 20.32 -19.38 -0.19
CA VAL A 505 19.67 -19.31 -1.50
C VAL A 505 18.97 -20.63 -1.85
N LEU A 506 18.01 -20.58 -2.77
CA LEU A 506 17.40 -21.80 -3.33
C LEU A 506 18.46 -22.60 -4.08
N ARG A 507 18.58 -23.91 -3.79
CA ARG A 507 19.56 -24.82 -4.37
C ARG A 507 18.89 -25.86 -5.25
N ILE A 508 19.50 -26.11 -6.40
CA ILE A 508 19.03 -27.13 -7.34
C ILE A 508 19.31 -28.52 -6.76
N GLY A 509 18.37 -29.45 -6.94
CA GLY A 509 18.46 -30.81 -6.40
C GLY A 509 17.96 -30.97 -4.96
N GLU A 510 17.48 -29.89 -4.33
CA GLU A 510 16.80 -29.95 -3.04
C GLU A 510 15.29 -30.10 -3.18
N LYS A 511 14.64 -30.55 -2.09
CA LYS A 511 13.18 -30.69 -2.02
C LYS A 511 12.57 -29.56 -1.22
N TYR A 512 11.61 -28.87 -1.82
CA TYR A 512 10.89 -27.78 -1.21
C TYR A 512 9.42 -28.13 -1.06
N THR A 513 8.84 -27.69 0.06
CA THR A 513 7.41 -27.71 0.33
C THR A 513 6.93 -26.28 0.40
N SER A 514 5.83 -25.96 -0.28
CA SER A 514 5.22 -24.64 -0.20
C SER A 514 3.90 -24.72 0.55
N SER A 515 3.64 -23.73 1.40
CA SER A 515 2.33 -23.49 1.99
C SER A 515 1.82 -22.10 1.62
N ALA A 516 0.51 -21.89 1.55
CA ALA A 516 -0.06 -20.56 1.30
C ALA A 516 -1.43 -20.38 1.97
N TYR A 517 -1.76 -19.15 2.33
CA TYR A 517 -3.06 -18.78 2.88
C TYR A 517 -3.43 -17.35 2.47
N VAL A 518 -4.72 -17.01 2.57
CA VAL A 518 -5.18 -15.63 2.30
C VAL A 518 -4.78 -14.73 3.46
N ASN A 519 -3.91 -13.76 3.19
CA ASN A 519 -3.40 -12.79 4.16
C ASN A 519 -4.40 -11.64 4.38
N SER A 520 -5.07 -11.19 3.32
CA SER A 520 -6.10 -10.15 3.42
C SER A 520 -7.12 -10.22 2.28
N ILE A 521 -8.34 -9.77 2.56
CA ILE A 521 -9.40 -9.55 1.58
C ILE A 521 -9.99 -8.16 1.83
N ARG A 522 -9.98 -7.29 0.83
CA ARG A 522 -10.54 -5.93 0.93
C ARG A 522 -11.46 -5.64 -0.25
N ILE A 523 -12.68 -5.19 0.04
CA ILE A 523 -13.60 -4.70 -0.99
C ILE A 523 -13.48 -3.19 -1.12
N THR A 524 -13.40 -2.73 -2.37
CA THR A 524 -13.39 -1.33 -2.79
C THR A 524 -14.55 -1.09 -3.76
N PRO A 525 -14.94 0.17 -4.05
CA PRO A 525 -15.99 0.45 -5.04
C PRO A 525 -15.72 -0.15 -6.44
N THR A 526 -14.45 -0.38 -6.78
CA THR A 526 -14.01 -0.88 -8.08
C THR A 526 -13.80 -2.38 -8.15
N GLY A 527 -13.73 -3.08 -7.01
CA GLY A 527 -13.40 -4.51 -6.98
C GLY A 527 -12.98 -5.04 -5.61
N LYS A 528 -12.61 -6.31 -5.59
CA LYS A 528 -12.15 -7.05 -4.41
C LYS A 528 -10.66 -7.37 -4.56
N SER A 529 -9.85 -6.90 -3.62
CA SER A 529 -8.42 -7.23 -3.51
C SER A 529 -8.23 -8.41 -2.57
N VAL A 530 -7.36 -9.34 -2.94
CA VAL A 530 -7.03 -10.55 -2.16
C VAL A 530 -5.50 -10.66 -2.12
N SER A 531 -4.89 -10.52 -0.94
CA SER A 531 -3.47 -10.82 -0.75
C SER A 531 -3.31 -12.26 -0.27
N VAL A 532 -2.39 -13.00 -0.88
CA VAL A 532 -2.05 -14.38 -0.53
C VAL A 532 -0.58 -14.43 -0.15
N LEU A 533 -0.29 -14.93 1.05
CA LEU A 533 1.08 -15.17 1.50
C LEU A 533 1.40 -16.65 1.34
N GLY A 534 2.40 -16.97 0.52
CA GLY A 534 3.00 -18.29 0.41
C GLY A 534 4.36 -18.34 1.09
N THR A 535 4.73 -19.47 1.69
CA THR A 535 6.06 -19.72 2.27
C THR A 535 6.66 -20.96 1.63
N VAL A 536 7.81 -20.80 0.99
CA VAL A 536 8.62 -21.90 0.42
C VAL A 536 9.62 -22.34 1.48
N SER A 537 9.55 -23.60 1.90
CA SER A 537 10.37 -24.18 2.95
C SER A 537 11.21 -25.34 2.43
N LEU A 538 12.48 -25.39 2.82
CA LEU A 538 13.36 -26.54 2.58
C LEU A 538 12.96 -27.68 3.49
N GLN A 539 12.83 -28.88 2.94
CA GLN A 539 12.58 -30.08 3.73
C GLN A 539 13.90 -30.74 4.14
N ASP A 540 14.14 -30.84 5.44
CA ASP A 540 15.32 -31.52 5.98
C ASP A 540 15.31 -33.01 5.61
N LYS A 541 16.44 -33.49 5.06
CA LYS A 541 16.56 -34.85 4.49
C LYS A 541 16.47 -35.95 5.55
N ALA A 542 16.81 -35.66 6.81
CA ALA A 542 16.89 -36.65 7.88
C ALA A 542 15.63 -36.66 8.77
N THR A 543 15.05 -35.50 9.04
CA THR A 543 13.97 -35.29 10.00
C THR A 543 12.62 -34.97 9.34
N GLY A 544 12.62 -34.52 8.08
CA GLY A 544 11.43 -34.04 7.39
C GLY A 544 10.92 -32.68 7.86
N THR A 545 11.64 -32.01 8.77
CA THR A 545 11.31 -30.68 9.29
C THR A 545 11.37 -29.64 8.16
N LEU A 546 10.46 -28.66 8.21
CA LEU A 546 10.39 -27.58 7.23
C LEU A 546 11.13 -26.34 7.74
N HIS A 547 12.09 -25.86 6.96
CA HIS A 547 12.84 -24.64 7.25
C HIS A 547 12.43 -23.55 6.24
N PRO A 548 11.75 -22.47 6.67
CA PRO A 548 11.32 -21.38 5.77
C PRO A 548 12.51 -20.73 5.08
N ILE A 549 12.44 -20.59 3.75
CA ILE A 549 13.50 -19.96 2.93
C ILE A 549 13.00 -18.66 2.34
N VAL A 550 11.87 -18.66 1.62
CA VAL A 550 11.33 -17.48 0.93
C VAL A 550 9.83 -17.37 1.17
N ASP A 551 9.38 -16.20 1.60
CA ASP A 551 7.98 -15.81 1.54
C ASP A 551 7.67 -15.16 0.18
N VAL A 552 6.54 -15.53 -0.39
CA VAL A 552 6.02 -15.05 -1.67
C VAL A 552 4.63 -14.47 -1.42
N GLU A 553 4.51 -13.14 -1.38
CA GLU A 553 3.21 -12.48 -1.25
C GLU A 553 2.70 -12.03 -2.61
N SER A 554 1.52 -12.51 -3.01
CA SER A 554 0.88 -12.15 -4.28
C SER A 554 -0.47 -11.48 -4.02
N SER A 555 -0.66 -10.29 -4.57
CA SER A 555 -1.91 -9.55 -4.47
C SER A 555 -2.69 -9.63 -5.78
N PHE A 556 -3.96 -10.00 -5.66
CA PHE A 556 -4.88 -10.22 -6.76
C PHE A 556 -6.07 -9.26 -6.67
N PHE A 557 -6.52 -8.75 -7.80
CA PHE A 557 -7.69 -7.88 -7.87
C PHE A 557 -8.75 -8.42 -8.80
N PHE A 558 -9.95 -8.61 -8.26
CA PHE A 558 -11.12 -9.04 -8.99
C PHE A 558 -11.99 -7.82 -9.29
N ARG A 559 -12.11 -7.47 -10.57
CA ARG A 559 -12.92 -6.33 -11.01
C ARG A 559 -14.42 -6.62 -10.89
N GLY A 560 -15.16 -5.74 -10.22
CA GLY A 560 -16.61 -5.87 -10.08
C GLY A 560 -17.16 -5.16 -8.84
N ALA A 561 -18.47 -5.24 -8.66
CA ALA A 561 -19.13 -4.79 -7.44
C ALA A 561 -19.35 -5.97 -6.50
N PHE A 562 -18.95 -5.80 -5.25
CA PHE A 562 -19.04 -6.82 -4.20
C PHE A 562 -19.70 -6.22 -2.96
N THR A 563 -20.52 -7.02 -2.28
CA THR A 563 -21.26 -6.60 -1.08
C THR A 563 -21.07 -7.57 0.09
N ASP A 564 -20.23 -8.59 -0.07
CA ASP A 564 -19.96 -9.65 0.89
C ASP A 564 -18.87 -9.25 1.89
N PHE A 565 -19.00 -8.05 2.48
CA PHE A 565 -18.02 -7.48 3.42
C PHE A 565 -17.78 -8.36 4.66
N GLY A 566 -18.74 -9.19 5.08
CA GLY A 566 -18.56 -10.13 6.19
C GLY A 566 -17.47 -11.20 5.97
N THR A 567 -16.95 -11.34 4.75
CA THR A 567 -15.81 -12.22 4.43
C THR A 567 -14.46 -11.49 4.39
N THR A 568 -14.45 -10.18 4.61
CA THR A 568 -13.28 -9.33 4.42
C THR A 568 -12.53 -9.12 5.73
N PHE A 569 -11.20 -9.21 5.66
CA PHE A 569 -10.30 -9.08 6.80
C PHE A 569 -8.92 -8.64 6.33
N GLU A 570 -8.09 -8.15 7.25
CA GLU A 570 -6.73 -7.75 6.97
C GLU A 570 -5.83 -8.06 8.15
N LYS A 571 -4.71 -8.72 7.87
CA LYS A 571 -3.66 -9.02 8.84
C LYS A 571 -2.43 -8.19 8.53
N SER A 572 -1.84 -7.61 9.57
CA SER A 572 -0.61 -6.82 9.45
C SER A 572 0.32 -7.04 10.64
N GLU A 573 1.63 -7.02 10.39
CA GLU A 573 2.66 -7.07 11.43
C GLU A 573 3.64 -5.91 11.24
N GLU A 574 3.78 -5.06 12.26
CA GLU A 574 4.55 -3.82 12.22
C GLU A 574 5.46 -3.69 13.46
N ARG A 575 6.59 -3.00 13.31
CA ARG A 575 7.53 -2.72 14.40
C ARG A 575 7.80 -1.24 14.52
N TYR A 576 7.66 -0.70 15.72
CA TYR A 576 7.79 0.73 16.02
C TYR A 576 8.89 0.97 17.06
N ILE A 577 9.69 2.02 16.88
CA ILE A 577 10.57 2.54 17.93
C ILE A 577 9.92 3.80 18.52
N VAL A 578 9.77 3.81 19.84
CA VAL A 578 9.16 4.91 20.59
C VAL A 578 10.10 5.36 21.71
N GLU A 579 10.40 6.64 21.78
CA GLU A 579 11.07 7.24 22.94
C GLU A 579 10.05 7.88 23.89
N ILE A 580 10.09 7.50 25.17
CA ILE A 580 9.26 8.08 26.22
C ILE A 580 9.86 9.43 26.62
N LYS A 581 9.27 10.55 26.19
CA LYS A 581 9.86 11.88 26.35
C LYS A 581 9.65 12.47 27.75
N SER A 582 8.53 12.14 28.39
CA SER A 582 8.15 12.71 29.68
C SER A 582 7.58 11.66 30.65
N ALA A 583 7.55 12.01 31.94
CA ALA A 583 6.85 11.20 32.94
C ALA A 583 5.34 11.09 32.66
N SER A 584 4.76 12.11 32.01
CA SER A 584 3.38 12.07 31.55
C SER A 584 3.17 11.01 30.46
N ASP A 585 4.08 10.92 29.49
CA ASP A 585 4.00 9.91 28.43
C ASP A 585 4.05 8.48 29.00
N ALA A 586 4.95 8.26 29.98
CA ALA A 586 5.04 7.00 30.71
C ALA A 586 3.72 6.66 31.42
N ALA A 587 3.16 7.61 32.17
CA ALA A 587 1.90 7.42 32.89
C ALA A 587 0.72 7.17 31.94
N VAL A 588 0.66 7.89 30.82
CA VAL A 588 -0.42 7.70 29.83
C VAL A 588 -0.30 6.34 29.13
N LEU A 589 0.90 5.88 28.78
CA LEU A 589 1.10 4.55 28.21
C LEU A 589 0.73 3.46 29.22
N GLN A 590 1.13 3.59 30.49
CA GLN A 590 0.72 2.67 31.56
C GLN A 590 -0.77 2.69 31.86
N SER A 591 -1.46 3.80 31.61
CA SER A 591 -2.93 3.89 31.80
C SER A 591 -3.73 3.18 30.71
N LYS A 592 -3.10 2.74 29.61
CA LYS A 592 -3.80 2.06 28.52
C LYS A 592 -4.15 0.64 28.95
N GLU A 593 -5.43 0.32 28.88
CA GLU A 593 -5.95 -1.03 29.20
C GLU A 593 -5.26 -2.13 28.38
N TRP A 594 -4.84 -1.79 27.16
CA TRP A 594 -4.16 -2.72 26.26
C TRP A 594 -2.66 -2.88 26.48
N PHE A 595 -2.04 -2.13 27.39
CA PHE A 595 -0.59 -2.16 27.61
C PHE A 595 -0.26 -2.65 29.01
N THR A 596 0.48 -3.77 29.09
CA THR A 596 0.94 -4.32 30.37
C THR A 596 2.46 -4.17 30.49
N TRP A 597 2.93 -3.62 31.60
CA TRP A 597 4.37 -3.50 31.90
C TRP A 597 4.85 -4.64 32.80
N THR A 598 5.87 -5.38 32.36
CA THR A 598 6.49 -6.49 33.11
C THR A 598 7.99 -6.29 33.34
N GLY A 599 8.56 -5.18 32.85
CA GLY A 599 9.98 -4.85 33.02
C GLY A 599 10.39 -4.61 34.48
N THR A 600 11.61 -5.03 34.82
CA THR A 600 12.21 -4.85 36.16
C THR A 600 12.53 -3.40 36.48
N THR A 601 12.76 -2.57 35.46
CA THR A 601 12.94 -1.12 35.61
C THR A 601 11.60 -0.39 35.45
N PRO A 602 11.33 0.68 36.21
CA PRO A 602 10.12 1.47 36.01
C PRO A 602 10.12 2.17 34.65
N LEU A 603 8.97 2.20 33.98
CA LEU A 603 8.78 3.01 32.79
C LEU A 603 8.94 4.50 33.16
N LYS A 604 9.93 5.17 32.54
CA LYS A 604 10.30 6.55 32.83
C LYS A 604 10.74 7.29 31.56
N ALA A 605 10.79 8.62 31.66
CA ALA A 605 11.33 9.47 30.60
C ALA A 605 12.76 9.06 30.21
N GLY A 606 13.06 9.12 28.92
CA GLY A 606 14.33 8.73 28.30
C GLY A 606 14.44 7.25 27.90
N LEU A 607 13.45 6.41 28.21
CA LEU A 607 13.44 5.01 27.74
C LEU A 607 13.03 4.93 26.27
N LYS A 608 13.76 4.14 25.48
CA LYS A 608 13.40 3.76 24.11
C LYS A 608 12.83 2.36 24.12
N LEU A 609 11.59 2.22 23.65
CA LEU A 609 10.87 0.96 23.50
C LEU A 609 10.79 0.58 22.02
N GLU A 610 11.00 -0.69 21.74
CA GLU A 610 10.66 -1.31 20.46
C GLU A 610 9.33 -2.06 20.64
N LEU A 611 8.27 -1.62 19.96
CA LEU A 611 6.93 -2.19 20.05
C LEU A 611 6.67 -3.04 18.81
N HIS A 612 6.44 -4.34 18.99
CA HIS A 612 6.06 -5.25 17.92
C HIS A 612 4.56 -5.45 17.99
N VAL A 613 3.84 -5.13 16.92
CA VAL A 613 2.39 -5.09 16.89
C VAL A 613 1.89 -5.93 15.72
N LYS A 614 1.03 -6.90 16.01
CA LYS A 614 0.26 -7.66 15.04
C LYS A 614 -1.18 -7.22 15.14
N SER A 615 -1.85 -7.05 14.00
CA SER A 615 -3.25 -6.65 13.95
C SER A 615 -4.01 -7.58 13.02
N ASP A 616 -5.16 -8.08 13.47
CA ASP A 616 -6.15 -8.81 12.69
C ASP A 616 -7.45 -8.02 12.76
N VAL A 617 -7.87 -7.44 11.63
CA VAL A 617 -9.09 -6.64 11.55
C VAL A 617 -10.09 -7.27 10.63
N LYS A 618 -11.35 -7.36 11.06
CA LYS A 618 -12.48 -7.81 10.23
C LYS A 618 -13.38 -6.62 9.93
N PHE A 619 -13.72 -6.41 8.66
CA PHE A 619 -14.53 -5.26 8.28
C PHE A 619 -16.00 -5.47 8.65
N GLY A 620 -16.71 -4.36 8.85
CA GLY A 620 -18.15 -4.33 9.06
C GLY A 620 -18.93 -4.52 7.75
N ASN A 621 -20.16 -3.99 7.70
CA ASN A 621 -20.99 -4.03 6.48
C ASN A 621 -20.55 -3.01 5.40
N ASP A 622 -19.43 -2.32 5.62
CA ASP A 622 -18.87 -1.29 4.74
C ASP A 622 -17.34 -1.29 4.81
N ALA A 623 -16.69 -0.60 3.86
CA ALA A 623 -15.23 -0.53 3.78
C ALA A 623 -14.58 0.40 4.82
N SER A 624 -15.38 1.13 5.61
CA SER A 624 -14.92 2.22 6.49
C SER A 624 -15.02 1.89 7.98
N SER A 625 -15.61 0.75 8.32
CA SER A 625 -15.78 0.30 9.69
C SER A 625 -15.30 -1.13 9.86
N PHE A 626 -14.91 -1.44 11.08
CA PHE A 626 -14.48 -2.77 11.51
C PHE A 626 -15.54 -3.36 12.43
N GLN A 627 -15.82 -4.65 12.27
CA GLN A 627 -16.64 -5.43 13.20
C GLN A 627 -15.79 -5.94 14.37
N GLU A 628 -14.52 -6.23 14.11
CA GLU A 628 -13.57 -6.79 15.07
C GLU A 628 -12.19 -6.20 14.80
N VAL A 629 -11.50 -5.78 15.86
CA VAL A 629 -10.12 -5.32 15.83
C VAL A 629 -9.39 -6.06 16.94
N ASP A 630 -8.53 -7.00 16.57
CA ASP A 630 -7.65 -7.73 17.47
C ASP A 630 -6.21 -7.27 17.23
N VAL A 631 -5.54 -6.87 18.30
CA VAL A 631 -4.16 -6.38 18.27
C VAL A 631 -3.39 -7.03 19.39
N GLU A 632 -2.39 -7.82 19.02
CA GLU A 632 -1.48 -8.48 19.95
C GLU A 632 -0.04 -8.00 19.71
N GLY A 633 0.82 -8.13 20.72
CA GLY A 633 2.20 -7.68 20.57
C GLY A 633 3.02 -7.68 21.84
N GLY A 634 4.24 -7.17 21.70
CA GLY A 634 5.20 -7.08 22.79
C GLY A 634 5.93 -5.74 22.79
N ALA A 635 6.34 -5.30 23.98
CA ALA A 635 7.22 -4.17 24.18
C ALA A 635 8.60 -4.65 24.61
N TYR A 636 9.64 -4.18 23.94
CA TYR A 636 11.01 -4.63 24.14
C TYR A 636 11.93 -3.44 24.42
N ILE A 637 12.95 -3.67 25.25
CA ILE A 637 14.10 -2.79 25.38
C ILE A 637 15.30 -3.51 24.76
N ARG A 638 16.08 -2.78 23.97
CA ARG A 638 17.35 -3.29 23.47
C ARG A 638 18.41 -3.16 24.57
N ASP A 639 18.95 -4.29 24.99
CA ASP A 639 20.08 -4.34 25.90
C ASP A 639 21.26 -3.57 25.28
N ILE A 640 21.90 -2.74 26.10
CA ILE A 640 22.94 -1.82 25.66
C ILE A 640 24.28 -2.57 25.49
N VAL A 641 24.46 -3.71 26.16
CA VAL A 641 25.69 -4.50 26.23
C VAL A 641 25.76 -5.58 25.17
N ASP A 642 24.66 -6.27 24.88
CA ASP A 642 24.64 -7.36 23.88
C ASP A 642 23.63 -7.13 22.74
N GLY A 643 22.92 -6.00 22.73
CA GLY A 643 22.00 -5.63 21.66
C GLY A 643 20.73 -6.49 21.58
N LYS A 644 20.51 -7.41 22.54
CA LYS A 644 19.35 -8.31 22.55
C LYS A 644 18.08 -7.59 22.94
N LEU A 645 16.96 -8.03 22.39
CA LEU A 645 15.64 -7.55 22.76
C LEU A 645 15.18 -8.25 24.04
N ILE A 646 15.06 -7.50 25.13
CA ILE A 646 14.49 -7.94 26.40
C ILE A 646 13.02 -7.55 26.39
N SER A 647 12.12 -8.53 26.53
CA SER A 647 10.69 -8.26 26.68
C SER A 647 10.42 -7.57 28.02
N VAL A 648 9.74 -6.43 27.98
CA VAL A 648 9.41 -5.58 29.14
C VAL A 648 7.92 -5.26 29.24
N GLY A 649 7.10 -5.76 28.32
CA GLY A 649 5.66 -5.59 28.36
C GLY A 649 4.92 -6.33 27.25
N GLY A 650 3.60 -6.40 27.42
CA GLY A 650 2.67 -7.00 26.45
C GLY A 650 1.70 -5.96 25.90
N ILE A 651 1.26 -6.19 24.66
CA ILE A 651 0.21 -5.43 23.99
C ILE A 651 -0.93 -6.41 23.69
N GLU A 652 -2.14 -6.11 24.17
CA GLU A 652 -3.33 -6.91 23.93
C GLU A 652 -4.56 -5.99 23.87
N TYR A 653 -5.18 -5.85 22.72
CA TYR A 653 -6.40 -5.06 22.54
C TYR A 653 -7.37 -5.85 21.68
N ILE A 654 -8.55 -6.10 22.24
CA ILE A 654 -9.65 -6.76 21.53
C ILE A 654 -10.85 -5.83 21.58
N ALA A 655 -11.39 -5.50 20.41
CA ALA A 655 -12.64 -4.78 20.28
C ALA A 655 -13.66 -5.61 19.51
N GLU A 656 -14.61 -6.19 20.23
CA GLU A 656 -15.78 -6.88 19.68
C GLU A 656 -16.91 -5.85 19.49
N GLY A 657 -16.95 -5.19 18.32
CA GLY A 657 -17.95 -4.16 18.05
C GLY A 657 -17.54 -3.19 16.95
N LYS A 658 -18.47 -2.31 16.55
CA LYS A 658 -18.23 -1.36 15.46
C LYS A 658 -17.10 -0.37 15.83
N SER A 659 -15.93 -0.55 15.22
CA SER A 659 -14.80 0.36 15.29
C SER A 659 -14.58 1.10 13.97
N TYR A 660 -13.84 2.20 14.01
CA TYR A 660 -13.46 2.99 12.83
C TYR A 660 -11.93 3.09 12.70
N GLY A 661 -11.17 2.34 13.50
CA GLY A 661 -9.71 2.37 13.48
C GLY A 661 -9.06 1.43 14.49
N ASN A 662 -7.73 1.32 14.39
CA ASN A 662 -6.90 0.62 15.37
C ASN A 662 -6.32 1.64 16.37
N PRO A 663 -6.84 1.73 17.61
CA PRO A 663 -6.42 2.75 18.57
C PRO A 663 -5.00 2.53 19.10
N VAL A 664 -4.49 1.30 19.06
CA VAL A 664 -3.12 0.95 19.50
C VAL A 664 -2.12 1.58 18.55
N VAL A 665 -2.23 1.27 17.26
CA VAL A 665 -1.34 1.79 16.21
C VAL A 665 -1.43 3.32 16.11
N GLU A 666 -2.64 3.89 16.16
CA GLU A 666 -2.83 5.36 16.13
C GLU A 666 -2.27 6.06 17.38
N TYR A 667 -2.26 5.40 18.54
CA TYR A 667 -1.59 5.93 19.72
C TYR A 667 -0.07 5.87 19.57
N ILE A 668 0.49 4.75 19.12
CA ILE A 668 1.94 4.57 18.92
C ILE A 668 2.48 5.62 17.94
N LYS A 669 1.81 5.84 16.81
CA LYS A 669 2.18 6.87 15.83
C LYS A 669 2.19 8.27 16.45
N ARG A 670 1.17 8.64 17.23
CA ARG A 670 1.09 9.94 17.92
C ARG A 670 2.15 10.12 19.01
N LEU A 671 2.56 9.03 19.66
CA LEU A 671 3.66 9.05 20.63
C LEU A 671 5.03 9.31 19.96
N GLY A 672 5.07 9.35 18.63
CA GLY A 672 6.28 9.51 17.83
C GLY A 672 6.89 8.18 17.43
N GLY A 673 6.10 7.09 17.47
CA GLY A 673 6.51 5.80 16.96
C GLY A 673 6.82 5.87 15.48
N SER A 674 8.10 5.75 15.13
CA SER A 674 8.54 5.55 13.76
C SER A 674 8.68 4.06 13.50
N THR A 675 8.21 3.60 12.34
CA THR A 675 8.51 2.23 11.91
C THR A 675 10.01 2.05 11.75
N LEU A 676 10.53 0.86 12.09
CA LEU A 676 11.89 0.42 11.76
C LEU A 676 11.98 0.24 10.23
N GLY A 677 12.02 1.35 9.50
CA GLY A 677 12.04 1.39 8.05
C GLY A 677 13.42 1.74 7.50
N PRO A 678 13.58 1.71 6.17
CA PRO A 678 14.78 2.21 5.51
C PRO A 678 15.06 3.68 5.82
N VAL A 679 16.34 4.02 5.97
CA VAL A 679 16.81 5.40 6.10
C VAL A 679 17.07 5.97 4.70
N PRO A 680 16.32 7.00 4.26
CA PRO A 680 16.50 7.58 2.93
C PRO A 680 17.88 8.20 2.73
N LEU A 681 18.42 8.09 1.52
CA LEU A 681 19.64 8.79 1.12
C LEU A 681 19.35 10.28 0.87
N GLU A 682 20.35 11.12 1.12
CA GLU A 682 20.29 12.56 0.83
C GLU A 682 20.00 12.81 -0.67
N GLY A 683 19.24 13.86 -0.97
CA GLY A 683 18.80 14.16 -2.35
C GLY A 683 17.86 13.12 -2.97
N GLY A 684 17.31 12.20 -2.17
CA GLY A 684 16.41 11.13 -2.64
C GLY A 684 17.11 10.04 -3.45
N GLY A 685 18.43 9.89 -3.30
CA GLY A 685 19.21 8.82 -3.93
C GLY A 685 19.86 9.16 -5.28
N TYR A 686 20.36 8.14 -5.98
CA TYR A 686 21.03 8.28 -7.28
C TYR A 686 20.72 7.10 -8.23
N SER A 687 20.80 7.35 -9.54
CA SER A 687 20.60 6.31 -10.55
C SER A 687 21.75 5.33 -10.54
N LEU A 688 21.45 4.03 -10.57
CA LEU A 688 22.45 2.97 -10.73
C LEU A 688 22.78 2.71 -12.20
N LEU A 689 21.92 3.13 -13.12
CA LEU A 689 22.14 3.05 -14.55
C LEU A 689 22.83 4.34 -15.03
N VAL A 690 24.03 4.20 -15.59
CA VAL A 690 24.82 5.31 -16.16
C VAL A 690 25.10 4.98 -17.64
N GLY A 691 24.46 5.68 -18.57
CA GLY A 691 24.54 5.43 -20.02
C GLY A 691 23.29 4.74 -20.61
N ALA A 692 23.14 4.78 -21.93
CA ALA A 692 21.91 4.41 -22.64
C ALA A 692 21.78 2.91 -23.01
N GLU A 693 22.80 2.07 -22.76
CA GLU A 693 22.89 0.76 -23.42
C GLU A 693 22.35 -0.46 -22.63
N SER A 694 22.07 -0.37 -21.32
CA SER A 694 21.66 -1.56 -20.53
C SER A 694 20.30 -1.47 -19.81
N SER A 695 19.45 -0.50 -20.14
CA SER A 695 18.18 -0.27 -19.43
C SER A 695 16.94 -0.86 -20.10
N THR A 696 17.02 -1.43 -21.31
CA THR A 696 15.82 -1.84 -22.07
C THR A 696 15.72 -3.34 -22.30
N PHE A 697 14.50 -3.86 -22.35
CA PHE A 697 14.21 -5.21 -22.84
C PHE A 697 12.91 -5.25 -23.64
N VAL A 698 12.79 -6.24 -24.52
CA VAL A 698 11.59 -6.44 -25.35
C VAL A 698 10.82 -7.63 -24.80
N ALA A 699 9.51 -7.44 -24.59
CA ALA A 699 8.62 -8.54 -24.23
C ALA A 699 8.62 -9.61 -25.34
N PRO A 700 8.65 -10.91 -25.00
CA PRO A 700 8.77 -11.96 -26.00
C PRO A 700 7.58 -11.94 -26.97
N ALA A 701 7.82 -12.32 -28.22
CA ALA A 701 6.77 -12.40 -29.25
C ALA A 701 5.67 -13.43 -28.92
N THR A 702 5.93 -14.34 -27.98
CA THR A 702 4.97 -15.33 -27.47
C THR A 702 5.18 -15.58 -25.99
N ASN A 703 4.07 -15.76 -25.26
CA ASN A 703 4.08 -16.05 -23.83
C ASN A 703 4.17 -17.57 -23.53
N ALA A 704 3.97 -18.42 -24.53
CA ALA A 704 3.91 -19.87 -24.35
C ALA A 704 5.16 -20.50 -23.66
N PRO A 705 6.40 -20.05 -23.96
CA PRO A 705 7.59 -20.55 -23.26
C PRO A 705 7.56 -20.25 -21.75
N TYR A 706 7.05 -19.09 -21.36
CA TYR A 706 6.93 -18.72 -19.95
C TYR A 706 5.82 -19.52 -19.25
N SER A 707 4.67 -19.71 -19.89
CA SER A 707 3.61 -20.58 -19.35
C SER A 707 4.13 -22.00 -19.11
N ALA A 708 4.95 -22.52 -20.03
CA ALA A 708 5.55 -23.84 -19.90
C ALA A 708 6.56 -23.95 -18.74
N ALA A 709 7.38 -22.93 -18.53
CA ALA A 709 8.42 -22.91 -17.50
C ALA A 709 7.89 -22.56 -16.09
N SER A 710 6.88 -21.69 -16.00
CA SER A 710 6.31 -21.23 -14.72
C SER A 710 5.17 -22.11 -14.20
N GLY A 711 4.48 -22.82 -15.10
CA GLY A 711 3.22 -23.51 -14.77
C GLY A 711 1.98 -22.59 -14.83
N ASP A 712 2.15 -21.29 -15.09
CA ASP A 712 1.03 -20.38 -15.31
C ASP A 712 0.50 -20.53 -16.74
N TYR A 713 -0.46 -21.44 -16.90
CA TYR A 713 -1.18 -21.66 -18.16
C TYR A 713 -2.44 -20.79 -18.30
N ASN A 714 -2.59 -19.70 -17.52
CA ASN A 714 -3.77 -18.84 -17.61
C ASN A 714 -4.05 -18.43 -19.08
N PRO A 715 -5.20 -18.81 -19.66
CA PRO A 715 -5.39 -18.77 -21.11
C PRO A 715 -5.32 -17.36 -21.71
N ILE A 716 -5.56 -16.32 -20.90
CA ILE A 716 -5.51 -14.92 -21.33
C ILE A 716 -4.14 -14.51 -21.91
N HIS A 717 -3.06 -15.23 -21.56
CA HIS A 717 -1.71 -14.92 -22.02
C HIS A 717 -1.35 -15.55 -23.38
N ILE A 718 -2.08 -16.58 -23.82
CA ILE A 718 -1.69 -17.36 -25.01
C ILE A 718 -2.83 -17.59 -26.00
N ASN A 719 -4.08 -17.51 -25.55
CA ASN A 719 -5.25 -17.84 -26.34
C ASN A 719 -6.15 -16.60 -26.55
N PRO A 720 -6.24 -16.10 -27.80
CA PRO A 720 -6.97 -14.86 -28.09
C PRO A 720 -8.47 -14.97 -27.82
N TYR A 721 -9.07 -16.16 -27.88
CA TYR A 721 -10.49 -16.32 -27.56
C TYR A 721 -10.79 -15.98 -26.08
N PHE A 722 -9.85 -16.33 -25.18
CA PHE A 722 -9.97 -16.00 -23.76
C PHE A 722 -9.64 -14.54 -23.47
N SER A 723 -8.62 -13.96 -24.14
CA SER A 723 -8.33 -12.53 -23.98
C SER A 723 -9.52 -11.67 -24.43
N ASP A 724 -10.16 -12.02 -25.54
CA ASP A 724 -11.30 -11.29 -26.09
C ASP A 724 -12.56 -11.48 -25.24
N PHE A 725 -12.76 -12.68 -24.67
CA PHE A 725 -13.80 -12.89 -23.67
C PHE A 725 -13.59 -11.99 -22.44
N ALA A 726 -12.37 -11.94 -21.92
CA ALA A 726 -11.99 -11.11 -20.77
C ALA A 726 -11.96 -9.60 -21.08
N GLY A 727 -12.08 -9.20 -22.35
CA GLY A 727 -12.04 -7.80 -22.79
C GLY A 727 -10.67 -7.16 -22.67
N LEU A 728 -9.60 -7.94 -22.84
CA LEU A 728 -8.22 -7.48 -22.84
C LEU A 728 -7.82 -6.95 -24.23
N PRO A 729 -6.79 -6.07 -24.33
CA PRO A 729 -6.32 -5.55 -25.62
C PRO A 729 -5.67 -6.61 -26.54
N GLY A 730 -5.41 -7.80 -26.02
CA GLY A 730 -4.81 -8.93 -26.71
C GLY A 730 -4.29 -9.96 -25.71
N THR A 731 -3.48 -10.90 -26.17
CA THR A 731 -2.82 -11.87 -25.28
C THR A 731 -1.68 -11.21 -24.52
N ILE A 732 -1.98 -10.62 -23.35
CA ILE A 732 -1.03 -9.86 -22.54
C ILE A 732 0.14 -10.72 -22.05
N THR A 733 1.34 -10.14 -21.97
CA THR A 733 2.51 -10.77 -21.35
C THR A 733 2.31 -11.00 -19.86
N HIS A 734 2.83 -12.10 -19.32
CA HIS A 734 2.73 -12.38 -17.89
C HIS A 734 3.40 -11.27 -17.09
N GLY A 735 2.71 -10.74 -16.07
CA GLY A 735 3.32 -9.79 -15.13
C GLY A 735 4.59 -10.36 -14.50
N MET A 736 4.55 -11.64 -14.12
CA MET A 736 5.69 -12.36 -13.54
C MET A 736 6.87 -12.53 -14.51
N HIS A 737 6.66 -12.56 -15.83
CA HIS A 737 7.76 -12.50 -16.80
C HIS A 737 8.44 -11.13 -16.76
N SER A 738 7.66 -10.05 -16.79
CA SER A 738 8.17 -8.68 -16.70
C SER A 738 8.88 -8.45 -15.36
N SER A 739 8.34 -8.99 -14.27
CA SER A 739 8.95 -8.99 -12.94
C SER A 739 10.35 -9.62 -12.96
N ALA A 740 10.48 -10.83 -13.50
CA ALA A 740 11.77 -11.53 -13.58
C ALA A 740 12.78 -10.83 -14.50
N ALA A 741 12.32 -10.28 -15.64
CA ALA A 741 13.19 -9.55 -16.57
C ALA A 741 13.75 -8.26 -15.96
N VAL A 742 12.93 -7.52 -15.21
CA VAL A 742 13.34 -6.33 -14.46
C VAL A 742 14.26 -6.69 -13.30
N ARG A 743 13.95 -7.79 -12.58
CA ARG A 743 14.78 -8.30 -11.48
C ARG A 743 16.16 -8.74 -11.97
N ARG A 744 16.26 -9.35 -13.16
CA ARG A 744 17.56 -9.65 -13.80
C ARG A 744 18.42 -8.40 -13.94
N ILE A 745 17.89 -7.33 -14.52
CA ILE A 745 18.65 -6.08 -14.71
C ILE A 745 19.05 -5.51 -13.35
N THR A 746 18.14 -5.60 -12.37
CA THR A 746 18.44 -5.21 -10.98
C THR A 746 19.56 -6.06 -10.39
N GLU A 747 19.62 -7.35 -10.71
CA GLU A 747 20.68 -8.25 -10.23
C GLU A 747 22.04 -7.96 -10.85
N GLU A 748 22.07 -7.80 -12.17
CA GLU A 748 23.30 -7.48 -12.90
C GLU A 748 23.90 -6.15 -12.43
N VAL A 749 23.05 -5.14 -12.19
CA VAL A 749 23.49 -3.77 -11.89
C VAL A 749 23.65 -3.51 -10.39
N ALA A 750 22.63 -3.81 -9.58
CA ALA A 750 22.61 -3.42 -8.17
C ALA A 750 23.25 -4.46 -7.25
N ALA A 751 23.17 -5.75 -7.61
CA ALA A 751 23.85 -6.84 -6.92
C ALA A 751 25.17 -7.25 -7.59
N GLU A 752 25.57 -6.61 -8.69
CA GLU A 752 26.84 -6.85 -9.39
C GLU A 752 27.00 -8.30 -9.86
N GLY A 753 25.90 -8.96 -10.23
CA GLY A 753 25.91 -10.37 -10.65
C GLY A 753 26.03 -11.38 -9.51
N HIS A 754 25.83 -10.96 -8.25
CA HIS A 754 25.86 -11.82 -7.07
C HIS A 754 24.43 -12.07 -6.53
N PRO A 755 23.73 -13.12 -7.01
CA PRO A 755 22.31 -13.33 -6.70
C PRO A 755 22.04 -13.59 -5.22
N GLU A 756 23.03 -14.11 -4.49
CA GLU A 756 22.97 -14.34 -3.05
C GLU A 756 22.81 -13.06 -2.21
N ARG A 757 23.06 -11.88 -2.80
CA ARG A 757 22.84 -10.59 -2.13
C ARG A 757 21.38 -10.14 -2.13
N PHE A 758 20.49 -10.74 -2.93
CA PHE A 758 19.06 -10.40 -2.89
C PHE A 758 18.42 -10.91 -1.60
N ARG A 759 17.83 -10.00 -0.83
CA ARG A 759 17.03 -10.32 0.35
C ARG A 759 15.54 -10.21 0.08
N SER A 760 15.13 -9.18 -0.65
CA SER A 760 13.75 -9.06 -1.10
C SER A 760 13.64 -8.37 -2.44
N TYR A 761 12.54 -8.63 -3.13
CA TYR A 761 12.16 -7.94 -4.35
C TYR A 761 10.63 -7.88 -4.43
N SER A 762 10.08 -6.70 -4.65
CA SER A 762 8.65 -6.48 -4.87
C SER A 762 8.41 -5.82 -6.21
N ALA A 763 7.31 -6.19 -6.86
CA ALA A 763 6.87 -5.62 -8.13
C ALA A 763 5.35 -5.41 -8.09
N ASN A 764 4.91 -4.19 -8.35
CA ASN A 764 3.52 -3.81 -8.58
C ASN A 764 3.30 -3.64 -10.09
N PHE A 765 2.29 -4.30 -10.64
CA PHE A 765 1.93 -4.27 -12.05
C PHE A 765 0.93 -3.14 -12.31
N THR A 766 1.44 -1.99 -12.74
CA THR A 766 0.65 -0.77 -12.96
C THR A 766 0.03 -0.70 -14.36
N GLY A 767 0.58 -1.45 -15.33
CA GLY A 767 0.14 -1.46 -16.72
C GLY A 767 0.28 -2.81 -17.39
N MET A 768 -0.53 -3.06 -18.42
CA MET A 768 -0.47 -4.29 -19.21
C MET A 768 0.58 -4.17 -20.32
N VAL A 769 1.35 -5.24 -20.52
CA VAL A 769 2.38 -5.35 -21.56
C VAL A 769 1.91 -6.31 -22.63
N LEU A 770 2.05 -5.94 -23.90
CA LEU A 770 1.77 -6.84 -25.03
C LEU A 770 3.05 -7.49 -25.55
N PRO A 771 2.97 -8.69 -26.15
CA PRO A 771 4.10 -9.30 -26.85
C PRO A 771 4.75 -8.33 -27.86
N GLY A 772 6.08 -8.17 -27.77
CA GLY A 772 6.84 -7.24 -28.61
C GLY A 772 6.93 -5.79 -28.09
N ASP A 773 6.24 -5.43 -26.99
CA ASP A 773 6.44 -4.12 -26.35
C ASP A 773 7.88 -3.97 -25.87
N THR A 774 8.43 -2.75 -25.98
CA THR A 774 9.77 -2.41 -25.48
C THR A 774 9.64 -1.67 -24.17
N LEU A 775 10.34 -2.15 -23.14
CA LEU A 775 10.28 -1.62 -21.79
C LEU A 775 11.64 -1.03 -21.40
N GLU A 776 11.62 0.21 -20.91
CA GLU A 776 12.76 0.92 -20.35
C GLU A 776 12.70 0.84 -18.82
N VAL A 777 13.79 0.38 -18.21
CA VAL A 777 13.94 0.13 -16.77
C VAL A 777 14.81 1.23 -16.15
N SER A 778 14.36 1.75 -15.02
CA SER A 778 15.09 2.71 -14.19
C SER A 778 15.33 2.10 -12.81
N LEU A 779 16.59 2.17 -12.36
CA LEU A 779 17.06 1.68 -11.06
C LEU A 779 17.66 2.84 -10.28
N ARG A 780 17.14 3.08 -9.07
CA ARG A 780 17.61 4.17 -8.21
C ARG A 780 17.88 3.65 -6.80
N HIS A 781 19.09 3.81 -6.29
CA HIS A 781 19.40 3.54 -4.89
C HIS A 781 18.84 4.69 -4.04
N ILE A 782 17.83 4.42 -3.21
CA ILE A 782 17.03 5.45 -2.53
C ILE A 782 17.19 5.49 -1.01
N ALA A 783 17.54 4.37 -0.38
CA ALA A 783 17.62 4.25 1.08
C ALA A 783 18.53 3.10 1.50
N MET A 784 18.89 3.05 2.77
CA MET A 784 19.69 1.99 3.39
C MET A 784 18.97 1.39 4.60
N HIS A 785 19.12 0.09 4.83
CA HIS A 785 18.53 -0.59 5.98
C HIS A 785 19.46 -1.70 6.47
N ASP A 786 20.03 -1.56 7.66
CA ASP A 786 20.93 -2.55 8.29
C ASP A 786 22.00 -3.10 7.34
N GLY A 787 22.70 -2.19 6.66
CA GLY A 787 23.76 -2.53 5.72
C GLY A 787 23.26 -3.00 4.36
N ARG A 788 21.97 -2.86 4.05
CA ARG A 788 21.36 -3.29 2.80
C ARG A 788 20.88 -2.10 1.99
N LYS A 789 21.18 -2.10 0.69
CA LYS A 789 20.72 -1.10 -0.28
C LYS A 789 19.23 -1.33 -0.55
N ILE A 790 18.44 -0.26 -0.49
CA ILE A 790 17.06 -0.24 -0.98
C ILE A 790 17.05 0.42 -2.36
N VAL A 791 16.77 -0.37 -3.37
CA VAL A 791 16.77 0.05 -4.76
C VAL A 791 15.33 0.15 -5.25
N LYS A 792 14.90 1.35 -5.61
CA LYS A 792 13.64 1.55 -6.32
C LYS A 792 13.80 1.13 -7.77
N VAL A 793 12.84 0.37 -8.25
CA VAL A 793 12.81 -0.21 -9.58
C VAL A 793 11.54 0.24 -10.28
N SER A 794 11.67 0.64 -11.54
CA SER A 794 10.51 1.05 -12.36
C SER A 794 10.72 0.65 -13.80
N ALA A 795 9.63 0.32 -14.51
CA ALA A 795 9.65 0.07 -15.94
C ALA A 795 8.52 0.84 -16.64
N VAL A 796 8.85 1.45 -17.78
CA VAL A 796 7.96 2.24 -18.61
C VAL A 796 7.97 1.67 -20.02
N ASN A 797 6.82 1.62 -20.68
CA ASN A 797 6.75 1.12 -22.06
C ASN A 797 7.08 2.21 -23.10
N GLN A 798 7.16 1.82 -24.37
CA GLN A 798 7.46 2.74 -25.48
C GLN A 798 6.43 3.88 -25.68
N ARG A 799 5.28 3.82 -25.01
CA ARG A 799 4.24 4.86 -25.02
C ARG A 799 4.37 5.86 -23.85
N GLY A 800 5.33 5.65 -22.95
CA GLY A 800 5.51 6.46 -21.74
C GLY A 800 4.59 6.07 -20.58
N GLU A 801 3.96 4.90 -20.63
CA GLU A 801 3.08 4.41 -19.57
C GLU A 801 3.88 3.58 -18.55
N SER A 802 3.70 3.84 -17.25
CA SER A 802 4.25 2.99 -16.17
C SER A 802 3.62 1.60 -16.26
N VAL A 803 4.45 0.56 -16.29
CA VAL A 803 4.00 -0.84 -16.34
C VAL A 803 4.36 -1.63 -15.09
N LEU A 804 5.46 -1.27 -14.43
CA LEU A 804 5.95 -1.93 -13.22
C LEU A 804 6.63 -0.93 -12.30
N GLU A 805 6.30 -0.98 -11.02
CA GLU A 805 7.00 -0.23 -9.95
C GLU A 805 7.27 -1.13 -8.77
N GLY A 806 8.45 -1.04 -8.18
CA GLY A 806 8.90 -1.99 -7.17
C GLY A 806 10.11 -1.53 -6.38
N GLU A 807 10.50 -2.37 -5.41
CA GLU A 807 11.68 -2.15 -4.58
C GLU A 807 12.45 -3.46 -4.38
N ALA A 808 13.78 -3.36 -4.32
CA ALA A 808 14.65 -4.48 -4.00
C ALA A 808 15.51 -4.14 -2.78
N MET A 809 15.63 -5.08 -1.84
CA MET A 809 16.59 -5.02 -0.74
C MET A 809 17.77 -5.93 -1.06
N ILE A 810 18.96 -5.33 -1.17
CA ILE A 810 20.18 -6.00 -1.65
C ILE A 810 21.28 -5.79 -0.62
N ASP A 811 21.90 -6.87 -0.14
CA ASP A 811 23.04 -6.81 0.76
C ASP A 811 24.20 -6.01 0.13
N GLN A 812 24.96 -5.29 0.95
CA GLN A 812 26.23 -4.74 0.50
C GLN A 812 27.22 -5.87 0.12
N PRO A 813 28.30 -5.55 -0.61
CA PRO A 813 29.41 -6.49 -0.75
C PRO A 813 29.92 -6.91 0.65
N PRO A 814 30.49 -8.12 0.80
CA PRO A 814 31.10 -8.56 2.05
C PRO A 814 32.03 -7.49 2.61
N THR A 815 31.73 -7.01 3.81
CA THR A 815 32.38 -5.84 4.41
C THR A 815 33.01 -6.23 5.74
N VAL A 816 34.21 -5.72 6.01
CA VAL A 816 34.90 -5.85 7.31
C VAL A 816 35.19 -4.45 7.82
N TYR A 817 34.82 -4.15 9.06
CA TYR A 817 35.10 -2.85 9.68
C TYR A 817 36.39 -2.91 10.49
N THR A 818 37.40 -2.14 10.10
CA THR A 818 38.70 -2.08 10.78
C THR A 818 38.89 -0.76 11.52
N PHE A 819 39.37 -0.84 12.76
CA PHE A 819 39.55 0.29 13.67
C PHE A 819 41.05 0.59 13.86
N THR A 820 41.41 1.87 13.87
CA THR A 820 42.80 2.33 13.81
C THR A 820 43.49 2.33 15.17
N GLY A 821 44.81 2.19 15.15
CA GLY A 821 45.65 2.31 16.34
C GLY A 821 46.02 3.76 16.67
N GLN A 822 46.82 3.93 17.73
CA GLN A 822 47.40 5.22 18.08
C GLN A 822 48.37 5.71 16.98
N GLY A 823 48.42 7.03 16.74
CA GLY A 823 49.33 7.68 15.79
C GLY A 823 48.63 8.57 14.76
N SER A 824 47.30 8.47 14.64
CA SER A 824 46.46 9.25 13.72
C SER A 824 45.82 10.49 14.36
N GLN A 825 46.06 10.75 15.65
CA GLN A 825 45.43 11.85 16.36
C GLN A 825 45.79 13.23 15.77
N ALA A 826 44.79 14.09 15.61
CA ALA A 826 44.94 15.44 15.10
C ALA A 826 44.02 16.41 15.85
N VAL A 827 44.46 17.66 15.99
CA VAL A 827 43.65 18.72 16.61
C VAL A 827 42.35 18.90 15.81
N GLY A 828 41.21 18.91 16.49
CA GLY A 828 39.89 19.03 15.89
C GLY A 828 39.33 17.73 15.29
N MET A 829 40.00 16.59 15.44
CA MET A 829 39.50 15.33 14.85
C MET A 829 38.08 14.98 15.33
N GLY A 830 37.22 14.59 14.38
CA GLY A 830 35.82 14.23 14.63
C GLY A 830 34.90 15.40 15.01
N MET A 831 35.38 16.64 15.08
CA MET A 831 34.54 17.79 15.46
C MET A 831 33.55 18.19 14.36
N ASP A 832 33.91 18.03 13.09
CA ASP A 832 32.94 18.24 11.99
C ASP A 832 31.73 17.31 12.14
N LEU A 833 31.99 16.03 12.50
CA LEU A 833 30.94 15.04 12.74
C LEU A 833 30.17 15.33 14.04
N TYR A 834 30.84 15.83 15.08
CA TYR A 834 30.20 16.30 16.31
C TYR A 834 29.17 17.41 16.01
N ASP A 835 29.50 18.33 15.11
CA ASP A 835 28.63 19.45 14.75
C ASP A 835 27.47 19.02 13.82
N SER A 836 27.70 18.04 12.93
CA SER A 836 26.71 17.62 11.93
C SER A 836 25.82 16.43 12.34
N SER A 837 26.26 15.59 13.27
CA SER A 837 25.55 14.36 13.66
C SER A 837 25.07 14.38 15.11
N PRO A 838 23.75 14.31 15.35
CA PRO A 838 23.19 14.23 16.71
C PRO A 838 23.70 13.01 17.49
N VAL A 839 23.98 11.90 16.80
CA VAL A 839 24.50 10.67 17.40
C VAL A 839 25.94 10.87 17.89
N ALA A 840 26.81 11.41 17.02
CA ALA A 840 28.18 11.72 17.41
C ALA A 840 28.22 12.74 18.55
N LYS A 841 27.41 13.79 18.48
CA LYS A 841 27.26 14.78 19.56
C LYS A 841 26.91 14.12 20.90
N GLN A 842 25.94 13.22 20.90
CA GLN A 842 25.51 12.52 22.10
C GLN A 842 26.63 11.67 22.71
N ILE A 843 27.42 10.97 21.88
CA ILE A 843 28.53 10.13 22.35
C ILE A 843 29.63 10.98 22.99
N TRP A 844 30.05 12.06 22.32
CA TRP A 844 31.03 13.00 22.86
C TRP A 844 30.53 13.68 24.14
N ASP A 845 29.27 14.14 24.19
CA ASP A 845 28.71 14.79 25.37
C ASP A 845 28.60 13.83 26.57
N ARG A 846 28.40 12.52 26.32
CA ARG A 846 28.46 11.48 27.37
C ARG A 846 29.89 11.30 27.89
N ALA A 847 30.85 11.13 26.99
CA ALA A 847 32.26 10.99 27.35
C ALA A 847 32.78 12.21 28.12
N GLU A 848 32.46 13.41 27.64
CA GLU A 848 32.79 14.68 28.28
C GLU A 848 32.22 14.75 29.71
N ARG A 849 30.91 14.51 29.85
CA ARG A 849 30.25 14.57 31.16
C ARG A 849 30.85 13.56 32.13
N HIS A 850 31.14 12.35 31.66
CA HIS A 850 31.76 11.30 32.47
C HIS A 850 33.14 11.73 32.95
N LEU A 851 34.06 12.07 32.04
CA LEU A 851 35.44 12.44 32.35
C LEU A 851 35.54 13.71 33.22
N GLN A 852 34.67 14.71 33.01
CA GLN A 852 34.60 15.87 33.89
C GLN A 852 34.18 15.48 35.31
N THR A 853 33.21 14.57 35.44
CA THR A 853 32.61 14.19 36.73
C THR A 853 33.48 13.22 37.53
N THR A 854 34.24 12.34 36.85
CA THR A 854 35.07 11.31 37.46
C THR A 854 36.53 11.73 37.62
N MET A 855 37.08 12.44 36.63
CA MET A 855 38.50 12.76 36.53
C MET A 855 38.81 14.27 36.49
N GLY A 856 37.80 15.13 36.33
CA GLY A 856 38.00 16.58 36.20
C GLY A 856 38.64 16.99 34.86
N ILE A 857 38.48 16.17 33.82
CA ILE A 857 39.13 16.32 32.51
C ILE A 857 38.08 16.68 31.46
N SER A 858 38.38 17.65 30.60
CA SER A 858 37.55 17.97 29.42
C SER A 858 38.20 17.37 28.18
N VAL A 859 37.61 16.31 27.63
CA VAL A 859 38.14 15.69 26.40
C VAL A 859 37.82 16.56 25.18
N LEU A 860 36.68 17.26 25.19
CA LEU A 860 36.33 18.20 24.12
C LEU A 860 37.30 19.38 24.04
N ASP A 861 37.72 19.95 25.17
CA ASP A 861 38.72 21.01 25.19
C ASP A 861 40.08 20.51 24.68
N ILE A 862 40.49 19.31 25.11
CA ILE A 862 41.74 18.68 24.67
C ILE A 862 41.75 18.47 23.16
N VAL A 863 40.67 17.93 22.58
CA VAL A 863 40.59 17.66 21.14
C VAL A 863 40.49 18.96 20.33
N ARG A 864 39.71 19.95 20.78
CA ARG A 864 39.49 21.20 20.03
C ARG A 864 40.69 22.15 20.07
N HIS A 865 41.34 22.26 21.22
CA HIS A 865 42.33 23.32 21.44
C HIS A 865 43.74 22.80 21.70
N ASN A 866 43.92 21.50 21.97
CA ASN A 866 45.20 20.88 22.34
C ASN A 866 46.00 21.73 23.35
N PRO A 867 45.43 21.99 24.55
CA PRO A 867 46.10 22.79 25.57
C PRO A 867 47.42 22.10 25.99
N LYS A 868 48.43 22.89 26.33
CA LYS A 868 49.72 22.35 26.81
C LYS A 868 49.68 21.83 28.23
N SER A 869 48.77 22.38 29.03
CA SER A 869 48.59 22.02 30.44
C SER A 869 47.12 22.01 30.80
N HIS A 870 46.70 21.06 31.65
CA HIS A 870 45.35 21.00 32.21
C HIS A 870 45.43 20.70 33.71
N THR A 871 44.82 21.54 34.52
CA THR A 871 44.83 21.41 35.98
C THR A 871 43.49 20.88 36.49
N CYS A 872 43.50 19.68 37.06
CA CYS A 872 42.36 19.14 37.79
C CYS A 872 42.35 19.72 39.21
N HIS A 873 41.28 20.40 39.61
CA HIS A 873 41.11 20.96 40.95
C HIS A 873 40.31 20.02 41.86
N PHE A 874 40.78 19.80 43.09
CA PHE A 874 40.19 18.88 44.06
C PHE A 874 39.33 19.60 45.13
N GLY A 875 38.80 20.77 44.80
CA GLY A 875 37.95 21.56 45.70
C GLY A 875 36.52 21.03 45.86
N GLY A 876 35.97 21.15 47.07
CA GLY A 876 34.59 20.76 47.38
C GLY A 876 34.34 19.24 47.36
N VAL A 877 33.07 18.85 47.50
CA VAL A 877 32.66 17.42 47.57
C VAL A 877 32.98 16.68 46.26
N ALA A 878 32.75 17.31 45.11
CA ALA A 878 33.06 16.73 43.81
C ALA A 878 34.57 16.56 43.58
N GLY A 879 35.37 17.57 43.92
CA GLY A 879 36.83 17.52 43.79
C GLY A 879 37.48 16.48 44.73
N ALA A 880 36.93 16.29 45.94
CA ALA A 880 37.38 15.23 46.84
C ALA A 880 37.15 13.82 46.27
N ARG A 881 36.04 13.61 45.55
CA ARG A 881 35.76 12.35 44.85
C ARG A 881 36.72 12.10 43.70
N ILE A 882 37.00 13.13 42.89
CA ILE A 882 38.00 13.06 41.80
C ILE A 882 39.37 12.71 42.37
N ARG A 883 39.79 13.36 43.46
CA ARG A 883 41.05 13.05 44.14
C ARG A 883 41.11 11.61 44.62
N SER A 884 40.02 11.10 45.18
CA SER A 884 39.93 9.70 45.59
C SER A 884 40.07 8.72 44.43
N GLN A 885 39.58 9.08 43.23
CA GLN A 885 39.77 8.27 42.02
C GLN A 885 41.23 8.20 41.63
N PHE A 886 41.92 9.35 41.54
CA PHE A 886 43.35 9.40 41.24
C PHE A 886 44.20 8.62 42.27
N MET A 887 43.93 8.78 43.56
CA MET A 887 44.63 8.06 44.63
C MET A 887 44.37 6.55 44.59
N GLY A 888 43.22 6.13 44.09
CA GLY A 888 42.84 4.73 43.94
C GLY A 888 43.48 4.04 42.72
N MET A 889 44.17 4.78 41.85
CA MET A 889 44.87 4.19 40.71
C MET A 889 46.24 3.68 41.13
N SER A 890 46.48 2.39 40.90
CA SER A 890 47.77 1.74 41.09
C SER A 890 48.18 0.93 39.88
N PHE A 891 49.47 0.63 39.78
CA PHE A 891 50.03 -0.31 38.81
C PHE A 891 50.87 -1.34 39.55
N GLU A 892 50.91 -2.57 39.03
CA GLU A 892 51.80 -3.61 39.53
C GLU A 892 53.01 -3.72 38.61
N GLY A 893 54.20 -3.54 39.18
CA GLY A 893 55.44 -3.77 38.45
C GLY A 893 55.75 -5.27 38.29
N PRO A 894 56.82 -5.62 37.54
CA PRO A 894 57.26 -7.01 37.37
C PRO A 894 57.54 -7.76 38.67
N GLU A 895 57.81 -7.03 39.75
CA GLU A 895 58.06 -7.56 41.10
C GLU A 895 56.78 -7.90 41.87
N GLY A 896 55.59 -7.70 41.29
CA GLY A 896 54.29 -7.96 41.92
C GLY A 896 53.91 -6.95 43.01
N ILE A 897 54.62 -5.83 43.12
CA ILE A 897 54.35 -4.78 44.11
C ILE A 897 53.43 -3.72 43.48
N SER A 898 52.25 -3.53 44.07
CA SER A 898 51.31 -2.47 43.70
C SER A 898 51.84 -1.11 44.15
N ARG A 899 51.97 -0.16 43.22
CA ARG A 899 52.44 1.21 43.46
C ARG A 899 51.39 2.21 42.99
N PRO A 900 51.17 3.34 43.69
CA PRO A 900 50.28 4.39 43.21
C PRO A 900 50.72 4.91 41.84
N LEU A 901 49.78 5.13 40.94
CA LEU A 901 50.05 5.68 39.60
C LEU A 901 50.41 7.18 39.68
N PHE A 902 49.86 7.86 40.68
CA PHE A 902 50.10 9.28 41.00
C PHE A 902 50.57 9.44 42.46
N PRO A 903 51.82 9.07 42.80
CA PRO A 903 52.33 9.17 44.17
C PRO A 903 52.35 10.61 44.71
N GLU A 904 52.40 11.61 43.81
CA GLU A 904 52.31 13.03 44.14
C GLU A 904 50.91 13.51 44.60
N ILE A 905 49.86 12.72 44.37
CA ILE A 905 48.50 13.06 44.79
C ILE A 905 48.22 12.41 46.16
N THR A 906 48.02 13.24 47.18
CA THR A 906 47.74 12.82 48.56
C THR A 906 46.43 13.43 49.07
N ASN A 907 46.01 13.06 50.28
CA ASN A 907 44.80 13.61 50.92
C ASN A 907 44.83 15.14 51.14
N THR A 908 46.00 15.78 51.06
CA THR A 908 46.14 17.24 51.19
C THR A 908 46.30 17.96 49.85
N SER A 909 46.46 17.23 48.74
CA SER A 909 46.58 17.84 47.41
C SER A 909 45.29 18.57 47.04
N THR A 910 45.43 19.81 46.56
CA THR A 910 44.33 20.69 46.13
C THR A 910 44.14 20.69 44.62
N SER A 911 45.14 20.25 43.85
CA SER A 911 45.07 20.10 42.40
C SER A 911 46.16 19.15 41.90
N TYR A 912 46.04 18.75 40.62
CA TYR A 912 47.06 18.05 39.85
C TYR A 912 47.09 18.62 38.43
N THR A 913 48.27 18.79 37.85
CA THR A 913 48.41 19.36 36.50
C THR A 913 49.05 18.33 35.57
N PHE A 914 48.36 18.03 34.47
CA PHE A 914 48.94 17.35 33.33
C PHE A 914 49.66 18.38 32.47
N ASP A 915 50.88 18.07 32.01
CA ASP A 915 51.70 18.96 31.19
C ASP A 915 52.38 18.17 30.06
N SER A 916 52.34 18.72 28.84
CA SER A 916 52.97 18.16 27.65
C SER A 916 53.48 19.27 26.73
N PRO A 917 54.78 19.29 26.35
CA PRO A 917 55.36 20.35 25.52
C PRO A 917 54.66 20.56 24.16
N ASP A 918 54.20 19.45 23.58
CA ASP A 918 53.54 19.38 22.27
C ASP A 918 52.00 19.44 22.37
N GLY A 919 51.48 19.57 23.60
CA GLY A 919 50.05 19.57 23.88
C GLY A 919 49.53 18.24 24.41
N LEU A 920 48.46 18.30 25.20
CA LEU A 920 47.87 17.15 25.88
C LEU A 920 47.26 16.14 24.92
N LEU A 921 46.80 16.54 23.73
CA LEU A 921 46.25 15.61 22.74
C LEU A 921 47.27 14.57 22.27
N PHE A 922 48.55 14.90 22.29
CA PHE A 922 49.64 14.01 21.91
C PHE A 922 50.17 13.16 23.08
N MET A 923 49.67 13.41 24.29
CA MET A 923 49.92 12.56 25.44
C MET A 923 49.12 11.27 25.28
N THR A 924 49.77 10.11 25.43
CA THR A 924 49.21 8.78 25.12
C THR A 924 47.86 8.54 25.79
N SER A 925 47.71 8.93 27.06
CA SER A 925 46.47 8.82 27.83
C SER A 925 45.27 9.58 27.22
N PHE A 926 45.49 10.75 26.64
CA PHE A 926 44.43 11.52 25.98
C PHE A 926 44.26 11.20 24.50
N ALA A 927 45.36 10.91 23.80
CA ALA A 927 45.33 10.46 22.41
C ALA A 927 44.45 9.20 22.26
N GLN A 928 44.61 8.23 23.18
CA GLN A 928 43.87 6.97 23.12
C GLN A 928 42.36 7.18 23.21
N ILE A 929 41.90 7.91 24.22
CA ILE A 929 40.47 8.21 24.41
C ILE A 929 39.92 8.97 23.20
N SER A 930 40.67 9.96 22.72
CA SER A 930 40.20 10.83 21.66
C SER A 930 40.03 10.04 20.35
N ILE A 931 40.97 9.16 20.00
CA ILE A 931 40.89 8.32 18.79
C ILE A 931 39.67 7.40 18.85
N VAL A 932 39.52 6.63 19.93
CA VAL A 932 38.41 5.66 20.03
C VAL A 932 37.04 6.35 20.04
N LEU A 933 36.94 7.57 20.58
CA LEU A 933 35.70 8.35 20.53
C LEU A 933 35.36 8.77 19.10
N VAL A 934 36.35 9.20 18.29
CA VAL A 934 36.12 9.49 16.86
C VAL A 934 35.63 8.25 16.13
N GLU A 935 36.27 7.10 16.36
CA GLU A 935 35.93 5.84 15.70
C GLU A 935 34.51 5.38 16.04
N VAL A 936 34.16 5.38 17.33
CA VAL A 936 32.84 4.98 17.79
C VAL A 936 31.77 5.96 17.32
N CYS A 937 32.06 7.26 17.26
CA CYS A 937 31.17 8.26 16.67
C CYS A 937 30.92 8.00 15.19
N ALA A 938 31.97 7.79 14.40
CA ALA A 938 31.87 7.52 12.97
C ALA A 938 31.07 6.23 12.71
N PHE A 939 31.35 5.16 13.44
CA PHE A 939 30.63 3.90 13.32
C PHE A 939 29.15 4.03 13.68
N ASN A 940 28.82 4.70 14.80
CA ASN A 940 27.44 4.85 15.23
C ASN A 940 26.65 5.83 14.34
N ASP A 941 27.29 6.84 13.75
CA ASP A 941 26.66 7.67 12.72
C ASP A 941 26.29 6.83 11.49
N MET A 942 27.23 6.04 10.96
CA MET A 942 26.98 5.11 9.86
C MET A 942 25.85 4.11 10.21
N LYS A 943 25.86 3.58 11.43
CA LYS A 943 24.82 2.66 11.92
C LYS A 943 23.45 3.33 11.95
N SER A 944 23.37 4.58 12.43
CA SER A 944 22.12 5.35 12.47
C SER A 944 21.56 5.67 11.08
N ARG A 945 22.43 5.69 10.06
CA ARG A 945 22.09 5.86 8.65
C ARG A 945 21.81 4.52 7.93
N GLY A 946 21.78 3.40 8.66
CA GLY A 946 21.52 2.07 8.11
C GLY A 946 22.65 1.51 7.25
N LEU A 947 23.87 2.04 7.34
CA LEU A 947 25.01 1.64 6.50
C LEU A 947 25.77 0.42 7.04
N ILE A 948 25.59 0.11 8.32
CA ILE A 948 26.29 -0.99 8.99
C ILE A 948 25.51 -2.28 8.84
N ASP A 949 26.16 -3.30 8.28
CA ASP A 949 25.66 -4.68 8.33
C ASP A 949 25.88 -5.24 9.75
N PRO A 950 24.82 -5.62 10.47
CA PRO A 950 24.93 -6.20 11.82
C PRO A 950 25.71 -7.53 11.87
N GLU A 951 25.82 -8.25 10.75
CA GLU A 951 26.51 -9.54 10.66
C GLU A 951 27.98 -9.41 10.21
N ALA A 952 28.41 -8.19 9.85
CA ALA A 952 29.77 -7.95 9.38
C ALA A 952 30.81 -8.13 10.49
N PRO A 953 31.94 -8.82 10.22
CA PRO A 953 33.05 -8.90 11.16
C PRO A 953 33.72 -7.54 11.34
N PHE A 954 34.27 -7.33 12.54
CA PHE A 954 35.05 -6.16 12.89
C PHE A 954 36.39 -6.58 13.53
N ALA A 955 37.40 -5.73 13.36
CA ALA A 955 38.72 -5.92 13.96
C ALA A 955 39.34 -4.57 14.30
N GLY A 956 40.24 -4.52 15.26
CA GLY A 956 40.92 -3.28 15.64
C GLY A 956 42.41 -3.49 15.86
N HIS A 957 43.24 -2.53 15.44
CA HIS A 957 44.68 -2.60 15.63
C HIS A 957 45.09 -1.95 16.95
N SER A 958 45.62 -2.73 17.90
CA SER A 958 46.09 -2.28 19.21
C SER A 958 45.01 -1.52 20.00
N LEU A 959 45.01 -0.19 19.94
CA LEU A 959 43.98 0.65 20.56
C LEU A 959 42.60 0.44 19.92
N GLY A 960 42.57 0.27 18.59
CA GLY A 960 41.32 0.14 17.83
C GLY A 960 40.50 -1.07 18.24
N GLU A 961 41.09 -2.06 18.91
CA GLU A 961 40.34 -3.21 19.46
C GLU A 961 39.24 -2.74 20.42
N TYR A 962 39.56 -1.80 21.31
CA TYR A 962 38.58 -1.20 22.23
C TYR A 962 37.51 -0.40 21.49
N GLY A 963 37.90 0.35 20.46
CA GLY A 963 36.96 1.06 19.58
C GLY A 963 35.99 0.10 18.89
N SER A 964 36.50 -1.03 18.38
CA SER A 964 35.71 -2.06 17.72
C SER A 964 34.75 -2.79 18.67
N LEU A 965 35.19 -3.08 19.90
CA LEU A 965 34.36 -3.69 20.94
C LEU A 965 33.23 -2.75 21.38
N ALA A 966 33.53 -1.46 21.55
CA ALA A 966 32.51 -0.46 21.86
C ALA A 966 31.52 -0.27 20.70
N ALA A 967 32.00 -0.27 19.45
CA ALA A 967 31.14 -0.24 18.27
C ALA A 967 30.21 -1.47 18.17
N GLY A 968 30.71 -2.65 18.56
CA GLY A 968 29.94 -3.89 18.68
C GLY A 968 28.98 -3.95 19.88
N GLY A 969 29.03 -2.96 20.79
CA GLY A 969 28.17 -2.87 21.97
C GLY A 969 28.75 -3.49 23.25
N CYS A 970 29.93 -4.13 23.19
CA CYS A 970 30.52 -4.83 24.34
C CYS A 970 30.99 -3.89 25.47
N LEU A 971 31.26 -2.62 25.17
CA LEU A 971 31.69 -1.61 26.13
C LEU A 971 30.78 -0.38 26.05
N SER A 972 30.36 0.14 27.21
CA SER A 972 29.71 1.46 27.25
C SER A 972 30.72 2.58 26.90
N ILE A 973 30.23 3.76 26.53
CA ILE A 973 31.10 4.91 26.24
C ILE A 973 31.91 5.30 27.48
N GLU A 974 31.30 5.22 28.65
CA GLU A 974 31.92 5.51 29.94
C GLU A 974 33.03 4.49 30.27
N ASP A 975 32.75 3.19 30.11
CA ASP A 975 33.74 2.12 30.32
C ASP A 975 34.90 2.24 29.32
N LEU A 976 34.60 2.53 28.05
CA LEU A 976 35.61 2.76 27.01
C LEU A 976 36.57 3.90 27.41
N CYS A 977 36.03 5.01 27.90
CA CYS A 977 36.83 6.15 28.36
C CYS A 977 37.73 5.76 29.54
N ASP A 978 37.19 5.07 30.55
CA ASP A 978 37.93 4.69 31.75
C ASP A 978 39.04 3.68 31.42
N VAL A 979 38.75 2.68 30.59
CA VAL A 979 39.72 1.66 30.16
C VAL A 979 40.83 2.29 29.33
N CYS A 980 40.50 3.12 28.34
CA CYS A 980 41.51 3.76 27.48
C CYS A 980 42.37 4.77 28.26
N LEU A 981 41.78 5.55 29.17
CA LEU A 981 42.52 6.46 30.03
C LEU A 981 43.52 5.68 30.90
N ARG A 982 43.06 4.64 31.60
CA ARG A 982 43.91 3.81 32.46
C ARG A 982 44.99 3.10 31.67
N ARG A 983 44.68 2.58 30.48
CA ARG A 983 45.64 1.95 29.57
C ARG A 983 46.75 2.93 29.20
N GLY A 984 46.40 4.13 28.75
CA GLY A 984 47.40 5.13 28.35
C GLY A 984 48.25 5.63 29.52
N LEU A 985 47.64 5.90 30.68
CA LEU A 985 48.39 6.30 31.89
C LEU A 985 49.33 5.19 32.38
N THR A 986 48.90 3.93 32.30
CA THR A 986 49.73 2.77 32.66
C THR A 986 50.91 2.65 31.69
N MET A 987 50.68 2.79 30.38
CA MET A 987 51.76 2.76 29.37
C MET A 987 52.79 3.89 29.57
N GLU A 988 52.34 5.09 29.95
CA GLU A 988 53.22 6.23 30.23
C GLU A 988 54.14 6.01 31.43
N ARG A 989 53.64 5.30 32.45
CA ARG A 989 54.32 5.05 33.73
C ARG A 989 55.04 3.70 33.81
N ALA A 990 54.75 2.77 32.90
CA ALA A 990 55.38 1.44 32.85
C ALA A 990 56.87 1.49 32.54
N VAL A 991 57.33 2.57 31.90
CA VAL A 991 58.73 2.74 31.49
C VAL A 991 59.38 3.84 32.31
N ALA A 992 60.54 3.54 32.90
CA ALA A 992 61.32 4.53 33.64
C ALA A 992 61.77 5.66 32.71
N ARG A 993 61.66 6.90 33.20
CA ARG A 993 62.07 8.11 32.49
C ARG A 993 63.13 8.86 33.31
N ASP A 994 64.07 9.49 32.62
CA ASP A 994 65.05 10.37 33.24
C ASP A 994 64.46 11.75 33.60
N GLU A 995 65.29 12.62 34.17
CA GLU A 995 64.91 14.00 34.56
C GLU A 995 64.43 14.86 33.38
N HIS A 996 64.69 14.45 32.14
CA HIS A 996 64.25 15.10 30.91
C HIS A 996 63.07 14.39 30.24
N GLY A 997 62.46 13.40 30.92
CA GLY A 997 61.32 12.64 30.40
C GLY A 997 61.68 11.61 29.33
N ARG A 998 62.96 11.33 29.08
CA ARG A 998 63.44 10.39 28.06
C ARG A 998 63.46 8.97 28.60
N THR A 999 63.34 8.00 27.70
CA THR A 999 63.36 6.57 28.01
C THR A 999 64.42 5.86 27.18
N ASP A 1000 64.97 4.78 27.72
CA ASP A 1000 65.90 3.88 27.02
C ASP A 1000 65.21 2.91 26.06
N TYR A 1001 63.89 3.03 25.84
CA TYR A 1001 63.11 2.18 24.95
C TYR A 1001 62.55 2.96 23.76
N GLY A 1002 62.35 2.26 22.65
CA GLY A 1002 61.79 2.83 21.42
C GLY A 1002 61.08 1.80 20.55
N LEU A 1003 60.58 2.28 19.42
CA LEU A 1003 59.96 1.49 18.36
C LEU A 1003 60.67 1.76 17.04
N MET A 1004 60.75 0.74 16.18
CA MET A 1004 61.33 0.83 14.84
C MET A 1004 60.44 0.13 13.83
N ALA A 1005 60.00 0.85 12.80
CA ALA A 1005 59.37 0.23 11.64
C ALA A 1005 60.44 -0.29 10.68
N VAL A 1006 60.36 -1.58 10.35
CA VAL A 1006 61.30 -2.26 9.46
C VAL A 1006 60.54 -2.81 8.26
N ALA A 1007 61.16 -2.69 7.08
CA ALA A 1007 60.66 -3.26 5.82
C ALA A 1007 61.65 -4.34 5.33
N PRO A 1008 61.49 -5.61 5.77
CA PRO A 1008 62.40 -6.71 5.42
C PRO A 1008 62.70 -6.83 3.91
N ALA A 1009 61.69 -6.62 3.06
CA ALA A 1009 61.81 -6.67 1.61
C ALA A 1009 62.83 -5.68 1.04
N ARG A 1010 63.06 -4.52 1.68
CA ARG A 1010 64.07 -3.55 1.23
C ARG A 1010 65.50 -4.05 1.39
N ILE A 1011 65.69 -5.09 2.19
CA ILE A 1011 66.98 -5.75 2.45
C ILE A 1011 67.07 -7.08 1.68
N GLY A 1012 65.96 -7.57 1.11
CA GLY A 1012 65.88 -8.88 0.47
C GLY A 1012 65.62 -10.03 1.45
N LEU A 1013 65.03 -9.75 2.62
CA LEU A 1013 64.74 -10.75 3.66
C LEU A 1013 63.27 -11.20 3.63
N THR A 1014 63.03 -12.47 3.96
CA THR A 1014 61.69 -12.98 4.27
C THR A 1014 61.32 -12.69 5.73
N ASP A 1015 60.04 -12.78 6.08
CA ASP A 1015 59.58 -12.54 7.46
C ASP A 1015 60.15 -13.56 8.46
N GLU A 1016 60.34 -14.82 8.05
CA GLU A 1016 60.92 -15.86 8.90
C GLU A 1016 62.39 -15.56 9.21
N LEU A 1017 63.15 -15.17 8.19
CA LEU A 1017 64.56 -14.83 8.36
C LEU A 1017 64.71 -13.55 9.18
N PHE A 1018 63.84 -12.56 8.96
CA PHE A 1018 63.80 -11.35 9.77
C PHE A 1018 63.47 -11.67 11.24
N ALA A 1019 62.47 -12.50 11.50
CA ALA A 1019 62.12 -12.94 12.84
C ALA A 1019 63.27 -13.69 13.52
N HIS A 1020 64.01 -14.53 12.78
CA HIS A 1020 65.21 -15.18 13.28
C HIS A 1020 66.30 -14.17 13.66
N ILE A 1021 66.58 -13.18 12.81
CA ILE A 1021 67.55 -12.11 13.11
C ILE A 1021 67.15 -11.32 14.36
N VAL A 1022 65.87 -10.96 14.50
CA VAL A 1022 65.36 -10.29 15.70
C VAL A 1022 65.56 -11.18 16.93
N GLY A 1023 65.26 -12.47 16.83
CA GLY A 1023 65.46 -13.44 17.92
C GLY A 1023 66.91 -13.62 18.34
N GLU A 1024 67.86 -13.61 17.41
CA GLU A 1024 69.30 -13.71 17.71
C GLU A 1024 69.85 -12.44 18.39
N ILE A 1025 69.25 -11.28 18.11
CA ILE A 1025 69.66 -10.00 18.72
C ILE A 1025 69.02 -9.85 20.12
N ASP A 1026 67.83 -10.41 20.33
CA ASP A 1026 67.15 -10.35 21.64
C ASP A 1026 67.98 -11.10 22.71
N GLY A 1027 68.28 -10.42 23.82
CA GLY A 1027 69.15 -10.93 24.89
C GLY A 1027 70.66 -10.82 24.62
N PHE A 1028 71.10 -10.54 23.38
CA PHE A 1028 72.52 -10.43 23.06
C PHE A 1028 73.14 -9.15 23.65
N ASN A 1029 74.12 -9.31 24.55
CA ASN A 1029 74.86 -8.21 25.20
C ASN A 1029 73.94 -7.16 25.86
N GLY A 1030 72.84 -7.60 26.49
CA GLY A 1030 71.87 -6.70 27.14
C GLY A 1030 70.98 -5.93 26.15
N SER A 1031 70.91 -6.35 24.89
CA SER A 1031 69.92 -5.87 23.93
C SER A 1031 68.57 -6.51 24.20
N PHE A 1032 67.50 -5.73 24.06
CA PHE A 1032 66.13 -6.22 24.07
C PHE A 1032 65.46 -5.74 22.79
N VAL A 1033 64.99 -6.66 21.95
CA VAL A 1033 64.24 -6.37 20.73
C VAL A 1033 63.19 -7.44 20.46
N GLN A 1034 61.96 -7.04 20.17
CA GLN A 1034 60.88 -7.95 19.82
C GLN A 1034 60.02 -7.37 18.72
N ALA A 1035 59.67 -8.18 17.72
CA ALA A 1035 58.67 -7.83 16.74
C ALA A 1035 57.28 -7.86 17.39
N ILE A 1036 56.63 -6.70 17.50
CA ILE A 1036 55.37 -6.52 18.22
C ILE A 1036 54.18 -6.22 17.30
N ASN A 1037 54.41 -5.74 16.08
CA ASN A 1037 53.35 -5.56 15.09
C ASN A 1037 53.76 -6.15 13.74
N TYR A 1038 53.04 -7.19 13.32
CA TYR A 1038 53.14 -7.78 12.00
C TYR A 1038 52.06 -7.16 11.12
N ASN A 1039 52.37 -6.05 10.45
CA ASN A 1039 51.34 -5.23 9.77
C ASN A 1039 51.14 -5.70 8.32
N VAL A 1040 52.22 -5.80 7.54
CA VAL A 1040 52.17 -6.19 6.14
C VAL A 1040 53.34 -7.12 5.85
N ALA A 1041 53.04 -8.34 5.38
CA ALA A 1041 54.03 -9.37 5.11
C ALA A 1041 55.20 -8.81 4.28
N THR A 1042 56.43 -8.99 4.78
CA THR A 1042 57.72 -8.50 4.24
C THR A 1042 57.87 -6.98 4.09
N LEU A 1043 56.81 -6.19 4.20
CA LEU A 1043 56.83 -4.74 3.94
C LEU A 1043 56.84 -3.90 5.21
N GLN A 1044 56.18 -4.35 6.27
CA GLN A 1044 56.05 -3.55 7.48
C GLN A 1044 55.91 -4.42 8.73
N THR A 1045 56.97 -4.45 9.53
CA THR A 1045 56.99 -5.02 10.87
C THR A 1045 57.52 -3.97 11.85
N VAL A 1046 56.87 -3.80 13.00
CA VAL A 1046 57.33 -2.89 14.06
C VAL A 1046 58.03 -3.69 15.15
N VAL A 1047 59.27 -3.30 15.44
CA VAL A 1047 60.09 -3.87 16.51
C VAL A 1047 60.15 -2.89 17.68
N ALA A 1048 59.82 -3.37 18.88
CA ALA A 1048 60.03 -2.66 20.14
C ALA A 1048 61.31 -3.14 20.81
N GLY A 1049 62.02 -2.25 21.48
CA GLY A 1049 63.25 -2.65 22.14
C GLY A 1049 63.90 -1.53 22.94
N ASN A 1050 64.98 -1.86 23.64
CA ASN A 1050 65.86 -0.82 24.18
C ASN A 1050 66.68 -0.17 23.06
N LEU A 1051 67.12 1.07 23.23
CA LEU A 1051 67.81 1.84 22.19
C LEU A 1051 69.07 1.13 21.71
N LYS A 1052 69.78 0.44 22.61
CA LYS A 1052 70.95 -0.40 22.27
C LYS A 1052 70.58 -1.54 21.32
N GLY A 1053 69.49 -2.26 21.60
CA GLY A 1053 69.01 -3.35 20.77
C GLY A 1053 68.51 -2.88 19.41
N LEU A 1054 67.73 -1.80 19.36
CA LEU A 1054 67.26 -1.22 18.10
C LEU A 1054 68.42 -0.69 17.22
N GLN A 1055 69.43 -0.07 17.83
CA GLN A 1055 70.65 0.31 17.12
C GLN A 1055 71.38 -0.92 16.59
N THR A 1056 71.54 -1.97 17.40
CA THR A 1056 72.18 -3.22 16.96
C THR A 1056 71.44 -3.82 15.77
N LEU A 1057 70.11 -3.90 15.84
CA LEU A 1057 69.26 -4.33 14.73
C LEU A 1057 69.47 -3.48 13.49
N THR A 1058 69.50 -2.16 13.61
CA THR A 1058 69.75 -1.25 12.48
C THR A 1058 71.10 -1.53 11.81
N HIS A 1059 72.17 -1.67 12.60
CA HIS A 1059 73.51 -1.92 12.07
C HIS A 1059 73.61 -3.30 11.41
N THR A 1060 73.03 -4.34 12.03
CA THR A 1060 72.98 -5.69 11.45
C THR A 1060 72.23 -5.71 10.13
N LEU A 1061 71.04 -5.11 10.08
CA LEU A 1061 70.22 -5.04 8.86
C LEU A 1061 70.91 -4.23 7.76
N ASN A 1062 71.53 -3.09 8.09
CA ASN A 1062 72.31 -2.30 7.13
C ASN A 1062 73.53 -3.05 6.62
N GLY A 1063 74.22 -3.81 7.50
CA GLY A 1063 75.34 -4.66 7.13
C GLY A 1063 74.94 -5.79 6.18
N ILE A 1064 73.83 -6.48 6.46
CA ILE A 1064 73.26 -7.50 5.58
C ILE A 1064 72.86 -6.87 4.23
N ALA A 1065 72.18 -5.72 4.25
CA ALA A 1065 71.80 -5.00 3.03
C ALA A 1065 73.01 -4.57 2.18
N ALA A 1066 74.13 -4.22 2.82
CA ALA A 1066 75.36 -3.87 2.14
C ALA A 1066 76.12 -5.10 1.59
N ALA A 1067 76.02 -6.26 2.25
CA ALA A 1067 76.65 -7.51 1.80
C ALA A 1067 75.87 -8.21 0.67
N LEU A 1068 74.56 -7.96 0.57
CA LEU A 1068 73.69 -8.49 -0.49
C LEU A 1068 73.68 -7.62 -1.76
N LYS A 1069 74.23 -6.41 -1.70
CA LYS A 1069 74.46 -5.52 -2.86
C LYS A 1069 75.88 -5.70 -3.39
#